data_AF-A0A9N8ER26-F1
#
_entry.id   AF-A0A9N8ER26-F1
#
_cell.length_a   1.000
_cell.length_b   1.000
_cell.length_c   1.000
_cell.angle_alpha   90.00
_cell.angle_beta   90.00
_cell.angle_gamma   90.00
#
_symmetry.space_group_name_H-M   'P 1'
#
loop_
_entity.id
_entity.type
_entity.pdbx_description
1 polymer ?
#
loop_
_entity_poly.entity_id
_entity_poly.type
_entity_poly.pdbx_seq_one_letter_code
_entity_poly.pdbx_strand_id
1 'polypeptide(L)'
;MKYTSFQESRFQSQVDNALISVKRILDTTRNPRLAGNNNGQDHSYEDKYALAAWMTNTALVATVNVFELLGMTSDHLSTMNEWKNANKSVTLRFEAIQTCKFMQEREVPFVAGSTSTVIEVEKQSSGRFFGKSSSEKSSTKSKVTTMIKEYHWKVRINYKLIAFAGASPDDGAGLVTWQSRDASTILVIKGTEKVPFLNVFKHPPIDVDLTWLLSQIMIHKQQHVPQQQTAQFRIDRNDPHVCKTPRRNPHVDQAVEAFQDICHFAQKLRQFLLIKVEREILSRHSPVNDSTTDRTAANSKLTSIHTRNLYNPILPLMESKNNANNSTAIPRRSSHPPVKSSSLVTLTTTNDTNNNDTTNTPLLSLTDMEKFLGEQLRTVQEAILGLANTFLPKGNGEHLISTAEATLVLLASHLEQLAFQYEDCMRYMEHMLQQQLIFAIGKHVHAPDFDDFMKFYYQHKLYAPQYAPTPFCVAIRRPGYYPDGILSIEYNNNNSDQQQPIDTFCRRITPTCPMQVPLTAATTVSLNGDCFLHGWMQHRFQNNGTPGNNSNKCYQLAARARQFSCFMVIVGTIAGPNKFSPQSAILLQNKDEVLIPLLLEELPTAKEFQDAISSLSPEQQQFAKAFREMQLESSVFGVAVIQLKPQLEDLLGLPPGSLTKEMQLTQDLLSLFIEYQIPSDLLSYDGPPEEPDRSKKIALVQQYTKSVLNVVQGEKDKQLALEKQKAHMALEQYAQGNPSVLFDEALSAVSEEASLASSIPTTIMEPVVYNKKKLKKDARSVYSSPAALASQHCEAHSFVGAYSVSAPFDASSMPGCTASGGGGLSQMEQDLLAKQRGAGPRTMGLAPPGAMAVSGSSMHSTVSNSAADELPPGPNFDGPSGPGGPSGAALKSPSTQPQQPLLSPQDGNAEASDDEEGTLDFTKIPKQLDAKFEVHDKDNSLRATIIKASDAWQRKRQENLLVKVGELQSMYPDEIKSEKDKAFDLLDALTRSGSLPLSYSELHVIVAVTHCFENDVMGAVIEDNINPIAKVEKSSLMIASTVHGVPSPGVLLRNTEHVGRLQQAFPALFDGES
;
A
#
# COMPACT_ATOMS: atom_id res chain seq x y z
N MET A 1 -11.20 -9.18 2.52
CA MET A 1 -10.69 -9.11 3.92
C MET A 1 -9.28 -8.53 3.90
N LYS A 2 -8.81 -7.87 4.97
CA LYS A 2 -7.37 -7.59 5.12
C LYS A 2 -6.72 -8.86 5.70
N TYR A 3 -5.82 -9.49 4.96
CA TYR A 3 -5.15 -10.70 5.42
C TYR A 3 -4.15 -10.36 6.54
N THR A 4 -4.40 -10.91 7.73
CA THR A 4 -3.44 -10.89 8.84
C THR A 4 -2.30 -11.85 8.54
N SER A 5 -1.06 -11.47 8.89
CA SER A 5 0.11 -12.33 8.70
C SER A 5 -0.08 -13.70 9.36
N PHE A 6 0.19 -14.77 8.58
CA PHE A 6 0.06 -16.14 9.04
C PHE A 6 1.11 -16.45 10.12
N GLN A 7 0.66 -16.90 11.29
CA GLN A 7 1.54 -17.21 12.43
C GLN A 7 2.08 -18.64 12.33
N GLU A 8 3.04 -18.85 11.43
CA GLU A 8 3.66 -20.16 11.18
C GLU A 8 4.11 -20.88 12.47
N SER A 9 4.80 -20.21 13.38
CA SER A 9 5.30 -20.82 14.62
C SER A 9 4.20 -21.36 15.53
N ARG A 10 3.04 -20.68 15.56
CA ARG A 10 1.85 -21.13 16.29
C ARG A 10 1.22 -22.34 15.61
N PHE A 11 1.03 -22.28 14.30
CA PHE A 11 0.42 -23.36 13.53
C PHE A 11 1.28 -24.62 13.53
N GLN A 12 2.60 -24.48 13.34
CA GLN A 12 3.57 -25.56 13.41
C GLN A 12 3.49 -26.28 14.77
N SER A 13 3.51 -25.52 15.87
CA SER A 13 3.36 -26.08 17.22
C SER A 13 2.03 -26.83 17.40
N GLN A 14 0.92 -26.33 16.85
CA GLN A 14 -0.37 -27.04 16.88
C GLN A 14 -0.32 -28.35 16.10
N VAL A 15 0.24 -28.37 14.88
CA VAL A 15 0.36 -29.58 14.08
C VAL A 15 1.36 -30.57 14.69
N ASP A 16 2.47 -30.12 15.26
CA ASP A 16 3.45 -30.99 15.92
C ASP A 16 2.83 -31.71 17.14
N ASN A 17 1.99 -31.02 17.92
CA ASN A 17 1.19 -31.64 18.97
C ASN A 17 0.16 -32.64 18.41
N ALA A 18 -0.50 -32.33 17.29
CA ALA A 18 -1.42 -33.26 16.63
C ALA A 18 -0.69 -34.50 16.07
N LEU A 19 0.55 -34.35 15.57
CA LEU A 19 1.39 -35.43 15.06
C LEU A 19 1.74 -36.48 16.12
N ILE A 20 1.78 -36.12 17.41
CA ILE A 20 1.92 -37.09 18.52
C ILE A 20 0.70 -38.02 18.56
N SER A 21 -0.50 -37.47 18.40
CA SER A 21 -1.75 -38.26 18.33
C SER A 21 -1.81 -39.08 17.05
N VAL A 22 -1.43 -38.52 15.90
CA VAL A 22 -1.37 -39.24 14.61
C VAL A 22 -0.47 -40.48 14.69
N LYS A 23 0.70 -40.37 15.32
CA LYS A 23 1.61 -41.52 15.56
C LYS A 23 1.06 -42.60 16.48
N ARG A 24 0.02 -42.30 17.28
CA ARG A 24 -0.72 -43.28 18.09
C ARG A 24 -1.86 -43.94 17.31
N ILE A 25 -2.46 -43.22 16.37
CA ILE A 25 -3.63 -43.66 15.58
C ILE A 25 -3.19 -44.51 14.38
N LEU A 26 -2.06 -44.19 13.75
CA LEU A 26 -1.55 -44.90 12.58
C LEU A 26 -0.54 -45.99 12.96
N ASP A 27 -0.40 -46.95 12.05
CA ASP A 27 0.56 -48.05 12.16
C ASP A 27 2.01 -47.52 12.11
N THR A 28 2.92 -48.13 12.86
CA THR A 28 4.33 -47.68 13.04
C THR A 28 5.17 -47.67 11.75
N THR A 29 4.64 -48.23 10.66
CA THR A 29 5.23 -48.19 9.31
C THR A 29 4.87 -46.93 8.52
N ARG A 30 3.84 -46.19 8.92
CA ARG A 30 3.42 -44.92 8.29
C ARG A 30 4.28 -43.78 8.85
N ASN A 31 4.66 -42.83 7.99
CA ASN A 31 5.47 -41.66 8.36
C ASN A 31 4.85 -40.37 7.80
N PRO A 32 3.63 -40.01 8.26
CA PRO A 32 2.99 -38.76 7.86
C PRO A 32 3.74 -37.58 8.45
N ARG A 33 3.87 -36.52 7.66
CA ARG A 33 4.55 -35.27 8.00
C ARG A 33 3.69 -34.11 7.52
N LEU A 34 3.88 -32.94 8.14
CA LEU A 34 3.34 -31.70 7.62
C LEU A 34 3.86 -31.51 6.17
N ALA A 35 2.95 -31.24 5.23
CA ALA A 35 3.26 -31.02 3.83
C ALA A 35 4.11 -29.75 3.70
N GLY A 36 5.40 -29.89 3.37
CA GLY A 36 6.34 -28.76 3.41
C GLY A 36 7.65 -29.07 2.70
N ASN A 37 8.60 -28.12 2.76
CA ASN A 37 9.82 -28.13 1.95
C ASN A 37 10.99 -28.98 2.52
N ASN A 38 10.68 -30.08 3.24
CA ASN A 38 11.69 -30.84 3.97
C ASN A 38 12.46 -31.86 3.08
N ASN A 39 13.49 -31.36 2.39
CA ASN A 39 14.61 -32.14 1.81
C ASN A 39 14.25 -33.27 0.82
N GLY A 40 13.32 -33.03 -0.11
CA GLY A 40 13.06 -33.96 -1.23
C GLY A 40 11.78 -33.63 -2.00
N GLN A 41 11.72 -34.03 -3.27
CA GLN A 41 10.55 -33.85 -4.15
C GLN A 41 9.43 -34.86 -3.82
N ASP A 42 8.99 -34.86 -2.55
CA ASP A 42 7.99 -35.80 -2.05
C ASP A 42 6.57 -35.53 -2.57
N HIS A 43 6.30 -34.34 -3.13
CA HIS A 43 5.00 -33.98 -3.72
C HIS A 43 5.15 -32.98 -4.88
N SER A 44 4.18 -33.00 -5.80
CA SER A 44 4.07 -32.10 -6.96
C SER A 44 3.21 -30.87 -6.66
N TYR A 45 2.98 -30.01 -7.66
CA TYR A 45 1.99 -28.91 -7.55
C TYR A 45 0.55 -29.44 -7.57
N GLU A 46 0.28 -30.50 -8.34
CA GLU A 46 -1.03 -31.14 -8.47
C GLU A 46 -1.51 -31.74 -7.15
N ASP A 47 -0.60 -32.39 -6.41
CA ASP A 47 -0.86 -32.98 -5.09
C ASP A 47 -1.36 -31.95 -4.05
N LYS A 48 -1.11 -30.65 -4.28
CA LYS A 48 -1.54 -29.56 -3.38
C LYS A 48 -3.01 -29.22 -3.54
N TYR A 49 -3.55 -29.29 -4.77
CA TYR A 49 -4.99 -29.19 -4.99
C TYR A 49 -5.72 -30.40 -4.41
N ALA A 50 -5.14 -31.59 -4.59
CA ALA A 50 -5.68 -32.81 -4.02
C ALA A 50 -5.66 -32.76 -2.47
N LEU A 51 -4.57 -32.28 -1.84
CA LEU A 51 -4.51 -32.04 -0.40
C LEU A 51 -5.56 -31.00 0.07
N ALA A 52 -5.74 -29.90 -0.66
CA ALA A 52 -6.74 -28.91 -0.31
C ALA A 52 -8.16 -29.52 -0.31
N ALA A 53 -8.55 -30.19 -1.42
CA ALA A 53 -9.84 -30.87 -1.50
C ALA A 53 -10.02 -31.97 -0.43
N TRP A 54 -8.95 -32.68 -0.08
CA TRP A 54 -8.94 -33.71 0.96
C TRP A 54 -9.19 -33.12 2.36
N MET A 55 -8.56 -31.98 2.68
CA MET A 55 -8.82 -31.24 3.92
C MET A 55 -10.24 -30.69 3.98
N THR A 56 -10.80 -30.17 2.88
CA THR A 56 -12.20 -29.70 2.82
C THR A 56 -13.18 -30.84 3.04
N ASN A 57 -13.00 -31.99 2.39
CA ASN A 57 -13.83 -33.18 2.64
C ASN A 57 -13.71 -33.68 4.09
N THR A 58 -12.51 -33.65 4.67
CA THR A 58 -12.31 -33.99 6.09
C THR A 58 -13.02 -33.02 7.03
N ALA A 59 -12.99 -31.71 6.73
CA ALA A 59 -13.69 -30.68 7.50
C ALA A 59 -15.22 -30.79 7.40
N LEU A 60 -15.74 -31.14 6.22
CA LEU A 60 -17.17 -31.41 5.99
C LEU A 60 -17.64 -32.57 6.88
N VAL A 61 -16.96 -33.73 6.82
CA VAL A 61 -17.32 -34.89 7.66
C VAL A 61 -17.15 -34.58 9.15
N ALA A 62 -16.06 -33.91 9.53
CA ALA A 62 -15.82 -33.53 10.92
C ALA A 62 -16.89 -32.57 11.48
N THR A 63 -17.45 -31.71 10.65
CA THR A 63 -18.56 -30.81 11.01
C THR A 63 -19.89 -31.58 11.10
N VAL A 64 -20.16 -32.47 10.14
CA VAL A 64 -21.35 -33.34 10.15
C VAL A 64 -21.37 -34.24 11.39
N ASN A 65 -20.23 -34.80 11.80
CA ASN A 65 -20.06 -35.54 13.06
C ASN A 65 -20.54 -34.75 14.28
N VAL A 66 -20.31 -33.42 14.30
CA VAL A 66 -20.77 -32.56 15.40
C VAL A 66 -22.26 -32.24 15.27
N PHE A 67 -22.80 -32.06 14.07
CA PHE A 67 -24.24 -31.92 13.85
C PHE A 67 -25.03 -33.19 14.24
N GLU A 68 -24.48 -34.38 13.98
CA GLU A 68 -25.02 -35.66 14.46
C GLU A 68 -25.13 -35.67 15.99
N LEU A 69 -24.06 -35.30 16.69
CA LEU A 69 -24.05 -35.18 18.16
C LEU A 69 -24.94 -34.04 18.71
N LEU A 70 -25.31 -33.06 17.87
CA LEU A 70 -26.30 -32.01 18.17
C LEU A 70 -27.76 -32.43 17.88
N GLY A 71 -28.01 -33.66 17.41
CA GLY A 71 -29.35 -34.20 17.16
C GLY A 71 -29.76 -34.29 15.68
N MET A 72 -28.84 -34.09 14.74
CA MET A 72 -29.12 -34.40 13.33
C MET A 72 -29.16 -35.92 13.13
N THR A 73 -30.22 -36.43 12.49
CA THR A 73 -30.38 -37.85 12.15
C THR A 73 -30.21 -38.07 10.65
N SER A 74 -30.07 -39.34 10.22
CA SER A 74 -30.04 -39.68 8.80
C SER A 74 -31.32 -39.23 8.07
N ASP A 75 -32.48 -39.35 8.72
CA ASP A 75 -33.77 -38.89 8.18
C ASP A 75 -33.82 -37.36 8.05
N HIS A 76 -33.30 -36.61 9.04
CA HIS A 76 -33.17 -35.16 8.94
C HIS A 76 -32.30 -34.77 7.75
N LEU A 77 -31.16 -35.45 7.55
CA LEU A 77 -30.22 -35.17 6.46
C LEU A 77 -30.80 -35.55 5.08
N SER A 78 -31.53 -36.66 4.97
CA SER A 78 -32.28 -36.99 3.74
C SER A 78 -33.33 -35.92 3.41
N THR A 79 -34.11 -35.49 4.41
CA THR A 79 -35.16 -34.47 4.23
C THR A 79 -34.56 -33.13 3.79
N MET A 80 -33.46 -32.69 4.41
CA MET A 80 -32.75 -31.47 4.04
C MET A 80 -32.14 -31.55 2.64
N ASN A 81 -31.62 -32.71 2.23
CA ASN A 81 -31.12 -32.89 0.86
C ASN A 81 -32.27 -32.87 -0.18
N GLU A 82 -33.46 -33.37 0.16
CA GLU A 82 -34.65 -33.24 -0.70
C GLU A 82 -35.07 -31.77 -0.88
N TRP A 83 -35.00 -30.95 0.17
CA TRP A 83 -35.22 -29.50 0.05
C TRP A 83 -34.19 -28.81 -0.83
N LYS A 84 -32.90 -29.13 -0.65
CA LYS A 84 -31.80 -28.63 -1.50
C LYS A 84 -31.97 -29.06 -2.97
N ASN A 85 -32.40 -30.29 -3.23
CA ASN A 85 -32.67 -30.78 -4.59
C ASN A 85 -33.94 -30.17 -5.21
N ALA A 86 -34.84 -29.60 -4.40
CA ALA A 86 -35.95 -28.76 -4.83
C ALA A 86 -35.55 -27.27 -4.99
N ASN A 87 -34.25 -26.96 -5.04
CA ASN A 87 -33.68 -25.61 -5.11
C ASN A 87 -34.16 -24.66 -4.00
N LYS A 88 -34.45 -25.19 -2.80
CA LYS A 88 -34.75 -24.39 -1.61
C LYS A 88 -33.49 -24.23 -0.76
N SER A 89 -33.26 -23.02 -0.24
CA SER A 89 -32.28 -22.79 0.81
C SER A 89 -32.66 -23.57 2.07
N VAL A 90 -31.67 -24.07 2.82
CA VAL A 90 -31.87 -24.84 4.05
C VAL A 90 -31.17 -24.15 5.21
N THR A 91 -31.94 -23.55 6.10
CA THR A 91 -31.44 -22.76 7.22
C THR A 91 -31.58 -23.53 8.53
N LEU A 92 -30.49 -23.62 9.30
CA LEU A 92 -30.50 -24.09 10.69
C LEU A 92 -30.67 -22.89 11.61
N ARG A 93 -31.69 -22.94 12.47
CA ARG A 93 -32.06 -21.88 13.41
C ARG A 93 -32.08 -22.41 14.84
N PHE A 94 -31.37 -21.70 15.72
CA PHE A 94 -31.58 -21.77 17.16
C PHE A 94 -32.53 -20.65 17.57
N GLU A 95 -33.63 -20.99 18.23
CA GLU A 95 -34.54 -20.02 18.86
C GLU A 95 -34.70 -20.32 20.35
N ALA A 96 -34.89 -19.27 21.16
CA ALA A 96 -35.13 -19.39 22.59
C ALA A 96 -36.19 -18.40 23.09
N ILE A 97 -37.09 -18.88 23.93
CA ILE A 97 -38.12 -18.10 24.61
C ILE A 97 -37.86 -18.19 26.11
N GLN A 98 -37.58 -17.04 26.71
CA GLN A 98 -37.47 -16.86 28.15
C GLN A 98 -38.82 -16.42 28.71
N THR A 99 -39.20 -16.96 29.87
CA THR A 99 -40.37 -16.49 30.63
C THR A 99 -40.00 -16.35 32.10
N CYS A 100 -40.60 -15.36 32.77
CA CYS A 100 -40.38 -15.06 34.17
C CYS A 100 -41.72 -14.91 34.88
N LYS A 101 -41.92 -15.63 35.98
CA LYS A 101 -43.16 -15.56 36.78
C LYS A 101 -42.82 -15.38 38.26
N PHE A 102 -43.51 -14.47 38.93
CA PHE A 102 -43.47 -14.37 40.38
C PHE A 102 -44.05 -15.66 41.00
N MET A 103 -43.41 -16.15 42.06
CA MET A 103 -43.86 -17.34 42.79
C MET A 103 -44.38 -16.99 44.18
N GLN A 104 -43.54 -16.38 45.02
CA GLN A 104 -43.87 -16.04 46.40
C GLN A 104 -42.87 -15.04 47.00
N GLU A 105 -43.30 -14.34 48.03
CA GLU A 105 -42.45 -13.56 48.94
C GLU A 105 -42.21 -14.35 50.23
N ARG A 106 -41.03 -14.21 50.84
CA ARG A 106 -40.66 -14.86 52.10
C ARG A 106 -39.82 -13.93 52.97
N GLU A 107 -40.15 -13.81 54.25
CA GLU A 107 -39.29 -13.12 55.22
C GLU A 107 -38.29 -14.11 55.83
N VAL A 108 -37.00 -13.78 55.78
CA VAL A 108 -35.91 -14.64 56.23
C VAL A 108 -35.05 -13.91 57.27
N PRO A 109 -34.76 -14.52 58.43
CA PRO A 109 -33.90 -13.92 59.45
C PRO A 109 -32.45 -13.85 58.99
N PHE A 110 -31.91 -12.64 58.91
CA PHE A 110 -30.51 -12.33 58.65
C PHE A 110 -29.78 -11.94 59.94
N VAL A 111 -28.53 -12.39 60.08
CA VAL A 111 -27.66 -12.05 61.21
C VAL A 111 -26.46 -11.28 60.67
N ALA A 112 -26.43 -9.97 60.91
CA ALA A 112 -25.27 -9.15 60.61
C ALA A 112 -24.06 -9.58 61.45
N GLY A 113 -22.86 -9.55 60.87
CA GLY A 113 -21.64 -10.08 61.47
C GLY A 113 -21.23 -9.35 62.77
N SER A 114 -21.26 -10.09 63.88
CA SER A 114 -20.45 -9.88 65.09
C SER A 114 -20.22 -8.43 65.59
N THR A 115 -21.29 -7.69 65.91
CA THR A 115 -21.25 -6.63 66.93
C THR A 115 -22.08 -7.05 68.14
N SER A 116 -21.42 -7.65 69.13
CA SER A 116 -22.04 -8.00 70.42
C SER A 116 -21.88 -6.85 71.41
N THR A 117 -22.91 -6.03 71.58
CA THR A 117 -22.91 -4.99 72.62
C THR A 117 -23.13 -5.64 73.99
N VAL A 118 -22.10 -5.69 74.83
CA VAL A 118 -22.21 -6.15 76.22
C VAL A 118 -22.69 -4.98 77.08
N ILE A 119 -23.80 -5.18 77.79
CA ILE A 119 -24.31 -4.24 78.79
C ILE A 119 -24.07 -4.86 80.17
N GLU A 120 -23.15 -4.31 80.97
CA GLU A 120 -23.04 -4.63 82.39
C GLU A 120 -24.10 -3.85 83.18
N VAL A 121 -24.83 -4.53 84.08
CA VAL A 121 -25.81 -3.90 84.99
C VAL A 121 -25.51 -4.34 86.42
N GLU A 122 -24.97 -3.44 87.24
CA GLU A 122 -24.90 -3.66 88.67
C GLU A 122 -26.27 -3.42 89.32
N LYS A 123 -26.74 -4.41 90.09
CA LYS A 123 -27.86 -4.24 91.03
C LYS A 123 -27.34 -4.43 92.44
N GLN A 124 -27.32 -3.35 93.22
CA GLN A 124 -27.19 -3.43 94.68
C GLN A 124 -28.58 -3.69 95.29
N SER A 125 -28.69 -4.70 96.15
CA SER A 125 -29.90 -4.99 96.93
C SER A 125 -29.63 -4.84 98.42
N SER A 126 -30.48 -4.07 99.11
CA SER A 126 -30.45 -3.90 100.56
C SER A 126 -31.23 -5.01 101.28
N GLY A 127 -30.57 -5.75 102.18
CA GLY A 127 -31.23 -6.76 103.04
C GLY A 127 -30.25 -7.77 103.62
N ARG A 128 -30.13 -7.83 104.96
CA ARG A 128 -29.21 -8.74 105.69
C ARG A 128 -29.67 -10.20 105.62
N PHE A 129 -28.76 -11.15 105.38
CA PHE A 129 -28.40 -12.22 106.35
C PHE A 129 -27.14 -13.01 105.91
N PHE A 130 -26.18 -13.17 106.84
CA PHE A 130 -25.07 -14.15 106.91
C PHE A 130 -24.33 -14.64 105.63
N GLY A 131 -23.05 -14.24 105.50
CA GLY A 131 -21.96 -15.15 105.06
C GLY A 131 -21.34 -14.95 103.66
N LYS A 132 -20.09 -14.45 103.63
CA LYS A 132 -19.12 -14.37 102.50
C LYS A 132 -19.55 -13.59 101.24
N SER A 133 -18.69 -12.65 100.83
CA SER A 133 -18.80 -11.93 99.56
C SER A 133 -18.26 -12.74 98.38
N SER A 134 -19.10 -12.94 97.36
CA SER A 134 -18.73 -13.33 96.00
C SER A 134 -19.54 -12.49 95.02
N SER A 135 -18.88 -11.64 94.22
CA SER A 135 -19.55 -10.88 93.17
C SER A 135 -19.79 -11.77 91.95
N GLU A 136 -21.05 -11.94 91.57
CA GLU A 136 -21.43 -12.75 90.41
C GLU A 136 -21.67 -11.82 89.20
N LYS A 137 -20.69 -11.75 88.29
CA LYS A 137 -20.81 -10.99 87.04
C LYS A 137 -21.69 -11.74 86.04
N SER A 138 -22.92 -11.25 85.82
CA SER A 138 -23.78 -11.72 84.73
C SER A 138 -23.59 -10.85 83.48
N SER A 139 -23.19 -11.45 82.36
CA SER A 139 -23.09 -10.77 81.06
C SER A 139 -24.18 -11.24 80.10
N THR A 140 -25.07 -10.34 79.70
CA THR A 140 -26.15 -10.65 78.74
C THR A 140 -25.70 -10.30 77.33
N LYS A 141 -25.55 -11.31 76.46
CA LYS A 141 -25.30 -11.12 75.02
C LYS A 141 -26.62 -10.99 74.27
N SER A 142 -26.96 -9.80 73.78
CA SER A 142 -28.07 -9.61 72.83
C SER A 142 -27.60 -9.86 71.40
N LYS A 143 -28.39 -10.62 70.62
CA LYS A 143 -28.15 -10.91 69.21
C LYS A 143 -29.24 -10.25 68.37
N VAL A 144 -28.93 -9.13 67.73
CA VAL A 144 -29.87 -8.46 66.82
C VAL A 144 -30.02 -9.32 65.56
N THR A 145 -31.25 -9.70 65.24
CA THR A 145 -31.61 -10.45 64.03
C THR A 145 -32.56 -9.57 63.23
N THR A 146 -32.24 -9.31 61.96
CA THR A 146 -33.02 -8.44 61.08
C THR A 146 -33.76 -9.32 60.06
N MET A 147 -35.07 -9.16 59.92
CA MET A 147 -35.80 -9.86 58.86
C MET A 147 -35.56 -9.17 57.52
N ILE A 148 -35.19 -9.94 56.49
CA ILE A 148 -35.01 -9.47 55.12
C ILE A 148 -35.97 -10.23 54.21
N LYS A 149 -36.65 -9.52 53.31
CA LYS A 149 -37.56 -10.09 52.32
C LYS A 149 -36.79 -10.73 51.16
N GLU A 150 -37.14 -11.96 50.82
CA GLU A 150 -36.74 -12.70 49.63
C GLU A 150 -37.93 -12.80 48.66
N TYR A 151 -37.68 -12.50 47.39
CA TYR A 151 -38.67 -12.67 46.32
C TYR A 151 -38.24 -13.82 45.42
N HIS A 152 -39.12 -14.82 45.28
CA HIS A 152 -38.88 -16.02 44.45
C HIS A 152 -39.50 -15.84 43.07
N TRP A 153 -38.67 -16.01 42.03
CA TRP A 153 -39.07 -15.89 40.63
C TRP A 153 -38.76 -17.18 39.87
N LYS A 154 -39.77 -17.81 39.25
CA LYS A 154 -39.54 -18.94 38.36
C LYS A 154 -39.18 -18.41 36.98
N VAL A 155 -37.93 -18.64 36.57
CA VAL A 155 -37.44 -18.34 35.22
C VAL A 155 -37.40 -19.65 34.43
N ARG A 156 -37.96 -19.64 33.22
CA ARG A 156 -38.01 -20.79 32.31
C ARG A 156 -37.47 -20.37 30.95
N ILE A 157 -36.60 -21.19 30.37
CA ILE A 157 -36.07 -21.05 29.02
C ILE A 157 -36.50 -22.29 28.24
N ASN A 158 -37.28 -22.06 27.19
CA ASN A 158 -37.59 -23.07 26.18
C ASN A 158 -36.76 -22.74 24.94
N TYR A 159 -35.93 -23.67 24.46
CA TYR A 159 -35.13 -23.49 23.26
C TYR A 159 -35.26 -24.69 22.32
N LYS A 160 -35.15 -24.44 21.01
CA LYS A 160 -35.15 -25.49 19.99
C LYS A 160 -34.14 -25.18 18.88
N LEU A 161 -33.57 -26.25 18.33
CA LEU A 161 -32.70 -26.26 17.16
C LEU A 161 -33.49 -26.90 16.02
N ILE A 162 -33.81 -26.11 15.00
CA ILE A 162 -34.68 -26.48 13.88
C ILE A 162 -33.97 -26.20 12.55
N ALA A 163 -34.12 -27.10 11.58
CA ALA A 163 -33.77 -26.81 10.19
C ALA A 163 -35.04 -26.67 9.37
N PHE A 164 -35.10 -25.67 8.48
CA PHE A 164 -36.27 -25.41 7.63
C PHE A 164 -35.85 -25.01 6.22
N ALA A 165 -36.79 -25.14 5.28
CA ALA A 165 -36.58 -24.78 3.88
C ALA A 165 -37.18 -23.41 3.52
N GLY A 166 -36.45 -22.60 2.75
CA GLY A 166 -36.90 -21.30 2.27
C GLY A 166 -36.69 -20.15 3.27
N ALA A 167 -37.49 -19.09 3.15
CA ALA A 167 -37.27 -17.83 3.87
C ALA A 167 -37.84 -17.78 5.30
N SER A 168 -38.86 -18.59 5.62
CA SER A 168 -39.47 -18.63 6.95
C SER A 168 -39.87 -20.05 7.37
N PRO A 169 -39.71 -20.43 8.64
CA PRO A 169 -40.28 -21.68 9.17
C PRO A 169 -41.82 -21.64 9.26
N ASP A 170 -42.44 -20.46 9.13
CA ASP A 170 -43.89 -20.28 9.31
C ASP A 170 -44.73 -20.75 8.11
N ASP A 171 -44.11 -21.09 6.97
CA ASP A 171 -44.77 -21.58 5.74
C ASP A 171 -45.27 -23.04 5.84
N GLY A 172 -45.21 -23.66 7.03
CA GLY A 172 -45.99 -24.83 7.42
C GLY A 172 -45.62 -26.20 6.82
N ALA A 173 -44.79 -26.26 5.78
CA ALA A 173 -44.58 -27.48 4.98
C ALA A 173 -43.11 -27.97 4.86
N GLY A 174 -42.18 -27.47 5.68
CA GLY A 174 -40.76 -27.84 5.56
C GLY A 174 -39.90 -27.47 6.76
N LEU A 175 -40.12 -28.13 7.91
CA LEU A 175 -39.34 -27.94 9.13
C LEU A 175 -39.05 -29.29 9.81
N VAL A 176 -37.82 -29.51 10.25
CA VAL A 176 -37.38 -30.62 11.10
C VAL A 176 -36.76 -30.08 12.39
N THR A 177 -37.00 -30.75 13.52
CA THR A 177 -36.45 -30.36 14.83
C THR A 177 -35.36 -31.33 15.24
N TRP A 178 -34.10 -30.88 15.27
CA TRP A 178 -32.97 -31.71 15.69
C TRP A 178 -33.02 -31.97 17.21
N GLN A 179 -33.31 -30.92 17.99
CA GLN A 179 -33.52 -31.04 19.42
C GLN A 179 -34.35 -29.87 19.97
N SER A 180 -35.00 -30.11 21.11
CA SER A 180 -35.63 -29.08 21.92
C SER A 180 -35.39 -29.35 23.40
N ARG A 181 -35.42 -28.28 24.19
CA ARG A 181 -35.28 -28.35 25.65
C ARG A 181 -36.20 -27.33 26.29
N ASP A 182 -36.81 -27.78 27.38
CA ASP A 182 -37.52 -26.93 28.31
C ASP A 182 -36.85 -27.04 29.68
N ALA A 183 -36.36 -25.92 30.19
CA ALA A 183 -35.62 -25.83 31.43
C ALA A 183 -36.13 -24.66 32.26
N SER A 184 -36.13 -24.80 33.58
CA SER A 184 -36.51 -23.75 34.51
C SER A 184 -35.66 -23.76 35.77
N THR A 185 -35.70 -22.67 36.54
CA THR A 185 -35.10 -22.57 37.87
C THR A 185 -35.88 -21.57 38.71
N ILE A 186 -35.64 -21.55 40.02
CA ILE A 186 -36.16 -20.55 40.95
C ILE A 186 -35.01 -19.60 41.33
N LEU A 187 -35.10 -18.35 40.90
CA LEU A 187 -34.22 -17.28 41.36
C LEU A 187 -34.76 -16.72 42.67
N VAL A 188 -33.87 -16.56 43.66
CA VAL A 188 -34.15 -15.91 44.94
C VAL A 188 -33.43 -14.57 44.94
N ILE A 189 -34.15 -13.48 45.16
CA ILE A 189 -33.60 -12.12 45.14
C ILE A 189 -33.94 -11.43 46.47
N LYS A 190 -32.90 -11.01 47.21
CA LYS A 190 -33.05 -10.28 48.47
C LYS A 190 -33.40 -8.81 48.26
N GLY A 191 -34.35 -8.30 49.06
CA GLY A 191 -34.58 -6.87 49.28
C GLY A 191 -35.26 -6.09 48.15
N THR A 192 -35.67 -6.70 47.03
CA THR A 192 -36.36 -5.99 45.96
C THR A 192 -37.46 -6.81 45.28
N GLU A 193 -38.66 -6.24 45.23
CA GLU A 193 -39.83 -6.75 44.50
C GLU A 193 -39.73 -6.50 42.98
N LYS A 194 -38.73 -5.72 42.53
CA LYS A 194 -38.62 -5.33 41.12
C LYS A 194 -38.43 -6.57 40.25
N VAL A 195 -39.38 -6.78 39.33
CA VAL A 195 -39.39 -7.89 38.36
C VAL A 195 -38.02 -7.98 37.66
N PRO A 196 -37.31 -9.12 37.73
CA PRO A 196 -35.93 -9.22 37.22
C PRO A 196 -35.85 -9.31 35.69
N PHE A 197 -36.87 -9.87 35.03
CA PHE A 197 -36.95 -10.08 33.58
C PHE A 197 -38.38 -9.93 33.08
N LEU A 198 -38.55 -9.59 31.80
CA LEU A 198 -39.87 -9.53 31.16
C LEU A 198 -40.62 -10.87 31.31
N ASN A 199 -41.94 -10.80 31.49
CA ASN A 199 -42.80 -11.98 31.71
C ASN A 199 -42.65 -13.03 30.59
N VAL A 200 -42.50 -12.56 29.35
CA VAL A 200 -42.11 -13.33 28.17
C VAL A 200 -41.11 -12.49 27.38
N PHE A 201 -40.01 -13.10 26.93
CA PHE A 201 -39.03 -12.50 26.04
C PHE A 201 -38.59 -13.55 25.00
N LYS A 202 -38.90 -13.30 23.73
CA LYS A 202 -38.39 -14.09 22.60
C LYS A 202 -37.03 -13.54 22.25
N HIS A 203 -35.97 -14.34 22.42
CA HIS A 203 -34.62 -13.94 22.00
C HIS A 203 -34.56 -13.90 20.47
N PRO A 204 -33.72 -13.03 19.86
CA PRO A 204 -33.48 -13.06 18.42
C PRO A 204 -33.02 -14.45 17.98
N PRO A 205 -33.52 -14.98 16.84
CA PRO A 205 -33.06 -16.26 16.32
C PRO A 205 -31.59 -16.15 15.89
N ILE A 206 -30.87 -17.26 16.00
CA ILE A 206 -29.49 -17.42 15.52
C ILE A 206 -29.56 -18.40 14.36
N ASP A 207 -29.28 -17.91 13.15
CA ASP A 207 -29.43 -18.67 11.90
C ASP A 207 -28.07 -18.94 11.24
N VAL A 208 -27.98 -20.04 10.50
CA VAL A 208 -26.89 -20.37 9.56
C VAL A 208 -27.44 -21.09 8.34
N ASP A 209 -26.94 -20.75 7.16
CA ASP A 209 -27.27 -21.46 5.93
C ASP A 209 -26.45 -22.76 5.83
N LEU A 210 -27.14 -23.90 5.64
CA LEU A 210 -26.52 -25.19 5.40
C LEU A 210 -26.57 -25.60 3.93
N THR A 211 -27.15 -24.79 3.04
CA THR A 211 -27.34 -25.11 1.62
C THR A 211 -26.03 -25.50 0.93
N TRP A 212 -24.95 -24.74 1.16
CA TRP A 212 -23.64 -25.08 0.62
C TRP A 212 -23.11 -26.40 1.17
N LEU A 213 -23.14 -26.61 2.49
CA LEU A 213 -22.66 -27.85 3.12
C LEU A 213 -23.42 -29.08 2.60
N LEU A 214 -24.74 -28.98 2.46
CA LEU A 214 -25.60 -30.02 1.89
C LEU A 214 -25.32 -30.27 0.40
N SER A 215 -24.94 -29.24 -0.36
CA SER A 215 -24.56 -29.39 -1.77
C SER A 215 -23.31 -30.28 -1.97
N GLN A 216 -22.44 -30.37 -0.95
CA GLN A 216 -21.20 -31.16 -0.99
C GLN A 216 -21.37 -32.60 -0.45
N ILE A 217 -22.60 -33.00 -0.08
CA ILE A 217 -22.92 -34.34 0.43
C ILE A 217 -23.77 -35.10 -0.61
N MET A 218 -23.22 -36.18 -1.16
CA MET A 218 -23.94 -37.07 -2.07
C MET A 218 -24.62 -38.20 -1.28
N ILE A 219 -25.88 -38.52 -1.60
CA ILE A 219 -26.63 -39.64 -1.01
C ILE A 219 -26.79 -40.74 -2.04
N HIS A 220 -26.12 -41.88 -1.83
CA HIS A 220 -26.17 -43.01 -2.76
C HIS A 220 -27.42 -43.89 -2.52
N LYS A 221 -28.43 -43.76 -3.40
CA LYS A 221 -29.65 -44.59 -3.39
C LYS A 221 -29.43 -45.90 -4.16
N GLN A 222 -28.69 -46.85 -3.58
CA GLN A 222 -28.55 -48.21 -4.13
C GLN A 222 -29.59 -49.18 -3.56
N GLN A 223 -30.13 -50.08 -4.38
CA GLN A 223 -31.01 -51.14 -3.90
C GLN A 223 -30.19 -52.18 -3.11
N HIS A 224 -30.69 -52.56 -1.92
CA HIS A 224 -30.12 -53.56 -1.00
C HIS A 224 -28.78 -53.22 -0.30
N VAL A 225 -28.35 -51.95 -0.30
CA VAL A 225 -27.24 -51.45 0.54
C VAL A 225 -27.79 -50.37 1.47
N PRO A 226 -27.38 -50.27 2.76
CA PRO A 226 -27.74 -49.12 3.59
C PRO A 226 -27.29 -47.80 2.91
N GLN A 227 -28.09 -46.75 3.03
CA GLN A 227 -27.82 -45.46 2.38
C GLN A 227 -26.47 -44.89 2.84
N GLN A 228 -25.44 -45.01 2.01
CA GLN A 228 -24.15 -44.41 2.27
C GLN A 228 -24.16 -42.96 1.78
N GLN A 229 -23.87 -42.04 2.69
CA GLN A 229 -23.77 -40.61 2.38
C GLN A 229 -22.28 -40.25 2.37
N THR A 230 -21.87 -39.41 1.42
CA THR A 230 -20.44 -39.19 1.14
C THR A 230 -20.12 -37.74 0.85
N ALA A 231 -19.07 -37.20 1.48
CA ALA A 231 -18.51 -35.90 1.11
C ALA A 231 -17.83 -35.99 -0.27
N GLN A 232 -18.08 -35.01 -1.13
CA GLN A 232 -17.65 -35.03 -2.55
C GLN A 232 -17.13 -33.66 -3.03
N PHE A 233 -16.59 -32.82 -2.14
CA PHE A 233 -15.98 -31.55 -2.54
C PHE A 233 -14.82 -31.79 -3.51
N ARG A 234 -14.79 -31.01 -4.60
CA ARG A 234 -13.74 -31.02 -5.63
C ARG A 234 -13.43 -29.59 -6.04
N ILE A 235 -12.20 -29.37 -6.49
CA ILE A 235 -11.76 -28.08 -7.03
C ILE A 235 -11.79 -28.18 -8.55
N ASP A 236 -12.67 -27.43 -9.22
CA ASP A 236 -12.58 -27.26 -10.67
C ASP A 236 -11.37 -26.37 -11.02
N ARG A 237 -10.68 -26.75 -12.09
CA ARG A 237 -9.44 -26.19 -12.61
C ARG A 237 -9.50 -25.95 -14.14
N ASN A 238 -10.68 -26.15 -14.75
CA ASN A 238 -10.89 -25.99 -16.18
C ASN A 238 -10.78 -24.53 -16.66
N ASP A 239 -10.97 -23.54 -15.76
CA ASP A 239 -10.77 -22.12 -16.03
C ASP A 239 -9.53 -21.57 -15.28
N PRO A 240 -8.40 -21.32 -15.97
CA PRO A 240 -7.19 -20.76 -15.37
C PRO A 240 -7.31 -19.30 -14.92
N HIS A 241 -8.28 -18.53 -15.43
CA HIS A 241 -8.48 -17.14 -14.99
C HIS A 241 -9.15 -17.07 -13.62
N VAL A 242 -9.89 -18.13 -13.26
CA VAL A 242 -10.68 -18.22 -12.02
C VAL A 242 -9.97 -19.08 -10.97
N CYS A 243 -9.33 -20.18 -11.38
CA CYS A 243 -8.56 -21.06 -10.50
C CYS A 243 -7.07 -20.62 -10.43
N LYS A 244 -6.72 -19.73 -9.50
CA LYS A 244 -5.34 -19.26 -9.31
C LYS A 244 -4.45 -20.29 -8.59
N THR A 245 -4.73 -20.61 -7.33
CA THR A 245 -3.94 -21.56 -6.51
C THR A 245 -4.84 -22.51 -5.70
N PRO A 246 -4.30 -23.55 -5.03
CA PRO A 246 -5.11 -24.40 -4.14
C PRO A 246 -5.84 -23.63 -3.04
N ARG A 247 -5.34 -22.47 -2.61
CA ARG A 247 -6.05 -21.57 -1.70
C ARG A 247 -6.94 -20.59 -2.45
N ARG A 248 -6.44 -19.91 -3.50
CA ARG A 248 -7.15 -18.88 -4.27
C ARG A 248 -7.95 -19.53 -5.40
N ASN A 249 -9.09 -20.12 -5.04
CA ASN A 249 -10.06 -20.72 -5.96
C ASN A 249 -11.48 -20.55 -5.38
N PRO A 250 -12.50 -20.17 -6.17
CA PRO A 250 -13.84 -19.88 -5.65
C PRO A 250 -14.50 -21.01 -4.87
N HIS A 251 -14.22 -22.28 -5.19
CA HIS A 251 -14.76 -23.42 -4.44
C HIS A 251 -14.18 -23.47 -3.03
N VAL A 252 -12.90 -23.14 -2.86
CA VAL A 252 -12.24 -23.09 -1.55
C VAL A 252 -12.64 -21.83 -0.80
N ASP A 253 -12.84 -20.70 -1.48
CA ASP A 253 -13.37 -19.47 -0.87
C ASP A 253 -14.82 -19.68 -0.34
N GLN A 254 -15.71 -20.28 -1.13
CA GLN A 254 -17.06 -20.68 -0.69
C GLN A 254 -17.01 -21.63 0.52
N ALA A 255 -16.05 -22.56 0.54
CA ALA A 255 -15.86 -23.46 1.68
C ALA A 255 -15.41 -22.70 2.94
N VAL A 256 -14.46 -21.76 2.81
CA VAL A 256 -14.01 -20.90 3.93
C VAL A 256 -15.16 -20.05 4.45
N GLU A 257 -15.95 -19.42 3.57
CA GLU A 257 -17.13 -18.64 3.94
C GLU A 257 -18.17 -19.49 4.70
N ALA A 258 -18.52 -20.67 4.17
CA ALA A 258 -19.46 -21.58 4.83
C ALA A 258 -18.98 -22.07 6.20
N PHE A 259 -17.70 -22.39 6.37
CA PHE A 259 -17.16 -22.75 7.69
C PHE A 259 -17.08 -21.54 8.64
N GLN A 260 -16.86 -20.33 8.14
CA GLN A 260 -16.93 -19.11 8.94
C GLN A 260 -18.35 -18.81 9.41
N ASP A 261 -19.38 -19.02 8.58
CA ASP A 261 -20.78 -18.87 9.00
C ASP A 261 -21.18 -19.88 10.08
N ILE A 262 -20.74 -21.13 9.95
CA ILE A 262 -20.90 -22.16 10.99
C ILE A 262 -20.15 -21.77 12.28
N CYS A 263 -18.96 -21.17 12.17
CA CYS A 263 -18.22 -20.63 13.31
C CYS A 263 -18.98 -19.49 14.01
N HIS A 264 -19.49 -18.51 13.25
CA HIS A 264 -20.28 -17.41 13.79
C HIS A 264 -21.57 -17.89 14.48
N PHE A 265 -22.24 -18.89 13.91
CA PHE A 265 -23.40 -19.54 14.55
C PHE A 265 -23.01 -20.21 15.88
N ALA A 266 -21.94 -20.99 15.88
CA ALA A 266 -21.45 -21.67 17.07
C ALA A 266 -21.02 -20.69 18.16
N GLN A 267 -20.32 -19.61 17.80
CA GLN A 267 -19.95 -18.53 18.72
C GLN A 267 -21.17 -17.84 19.32
N LYS A 268 -22.20 -17.49 18.52
CA LYS A 268 -23.44 -16.89 19.02
C LYS A 268 -24.22 -17.84 19.94
N LEU A 269 -24.29 -19.13 19.61
CA LEU A 269 -24.91 -20.17 20.45
C LEU A 269 -24.18 -20.32 21.79
N ARG A 270 -22.84 -20.40 21.76
CA ARG A 270 -21.99 -20.43 22.97
C ARG A 270 -22.17 -19.15 23.79
N GLN A 271 -22.19 -17.99 23.15
CA GLN A 271 -22.40 -16.70 23.79
C GLN A 271 -23.79 -16.60 24.44
N PHE A 272 -24.85 -17.14 23.83
CA PHE A 272 -26.18 -17.20 24.44
C PHE A 272 -26.14 -17.99 25.75
N LEU A 273 -25.56 -19.18 25.77
CA LEU A 273 -25.48 -20.02 26.97
C LEU A 273 -24.61 -19.38 28.08
N LEU A 274 -23.42 -18.89 27.74
CA LEU A 274 -22.50 -18.28 28.71
C LEU A 274 -22.98 -16.91 29.21
N ILE A 275 -23.46 -16.03 28.33
CA ILE A 275 -23.84 -14.67 28.71
C ILE A 275 -25.29 -14.60 29.19
N LYS A 276 -26.27 -15.18 28.48
CA LYS A 276 -27.69 -15.04 28.87
C LYS A 276 -28.06 -16.01 29.98
N VAL A 277 -27.74 -17.30 29.85
CA VAL A 277 -28.15 -18.30 30.83
C VAL A 277 -27.30 -18.24 32.10
N GLU A 278 -25.98 -18.41 31.99
CA GLU A 278 -25.08 -18.41 33.15
C GLU A 278 -24.89 -16.99 33.74
N ARG A 279 -24.39 -16.03 32.94
CA ARG A 279 -23.98 -14.72 33.47
C ARG A 279 -25.13 -13.76 33.76
N GLU A 280 -26.21 -13.72 32.98
CA GLU A 280 -27.28 -12.72 33.14
C GLU A 280 -28.45 -13.20 34.01
N ILE A 281 -28.81 -14.50 33.92
CA ILE A 281 -29.93 -15.09 34.66
C ILE A 281 -29.47 -15.67 36.00
N LEU A 282 -28.51 -16.61 36.00
CA LEU A 282 -28.13 -17.31 37.23
C LEU A 282 -27.33 -16.46 38.21
N SER A 283 -26.51 -15.50 37.75
CA SER A 283 -25.75 -14.59 38.64
C SER A 283 -26.63 -13.70 39.53
N ARG A 284 -27.91 -13.52 39.19
CA ARG A 284 -28.87 -12.75 39.99
C ARG A 284 -29.47 -13.53 41.16
N HIS A 285 -29.18 -14.83 41.26
CA HIS A 285 -29.56 -15.63 42.41
C HIS A 285 -28.74 -15.19 43.63
N SER A 286 -29.39 -14.50 44.57
CA SER A 286 -28.77 -13.93 45.78
C SER A 286 -29.73 -14.07 46.97
N PRO A 287 -29.82 -15.27 47.59
CA PRO A 287 -30.52 -15.47 48.85
C PRO A 287 -29.90 -14.63 49.99
N VAL A 288 -30.66 -14.50 51.08
CA VAL A 288 -30.28 -13.78 52.30
C VAL A 288 -29.31 -14.59 53.14
N ASN A 289 -29.58 -15.89 53.27
CA ASN A 289 -28.73 -16.84 53.99
C ASN A 289 -28.06 -17.77 52.98
N ASP A 290 -26.78 -17.50 52.69
CA ASP A 290 -25.93 -18.37 51.87
C ASP A 290 -25.56 -19.64 52.68
N SER A 291 -26.49 -20.60 52.73
CA SER A 291 -26.27 -21.87 53.41
C SER A 291 -25.20 -22.66 52.66
N THR A 292 -24.05 -22.86 53.31
CA THR A 292 -22.84 -23.49 52.78
C THR A 292 -22.99 -24.95 52.31
N THR A 293 -24.21 -25.50 52.37
CA THR A 293 -24.62 -26.82 51.90
C THR A 293 -24.88 -26.92 50.39
N ASP A 294 -25.14 -25.83 49.66
CA ASP A 294 -25.42 -25.88 48.20
C ASP A 294 -24.19 -25.60 47.31
N ARG A 295 -22.99 -25.74 47.90
CA ARG A 295 -21.69 -25.53 47.22
C ARG A 295 -21.44 -26.46 46.03
N THR A 296 -22.19 -27.54 45.88
CA THR A 296 -22.15 -28.42 44.70
C THR A 296 -22.74 -27.77 43.45
N ALA A 297 -23.76 -26.92 43.58
CA ALA A 297 -24.34 -26.19 42.44
C ALA A 297 -23.48 -24.99 42.01
N ALA A 298 -22.67 -24.43 42.91
CA ALA A 298 -21.80 -23.28 42.64
C ALA A 298 -20.52 -23.60 41.81
N ASN A 299 -20.19 -24.89 41.64
CA ASN A 299 -18.93 -25.33 41.01
C ASN A 299 -19.06 -25.68 39.51
N SER A 300 -20.27 -25.91 38.99
CA SER A 300 -20.51 -26.37 37.61
C SER A 300 -20.73 -25.20 36.64
N LYS A 301 -19.68 -24.38 36.48
CA LYS A 301 -19.68 -23.24 35.56
C LYS A 301 -19.49 -23.68 34.10
N LEU A 302 -20.32 -23.19 33.18
CA LEU A 302 -20.17 -23.49 31.74
C LEU A 302 -18.87 -22.90 31.18
N THR A 303 -18.41 -21.78 31.74
CA THR A 303 -17.08 -21.19 31.46
C THR A 303 -15.88 -22.12 31.77
N SER A 304 -16.05 -23.22 32.49
CA SER A 304 -14.97 -24.19 32.76
C SER A 304 -14.74 -25.20 31.62
N ILE A 305 -15.67 -25.27 30.65
CA ILE A 305 -15.63 -26.25 29.55
C ILE A 305 -14.59 -25.80 28.51
N HIS A 306 -13.67 -26.71 28.17
CA HIS A 306 -12.61 -26.44 27.19
C HIS A 306 -12.43 -27.60 26.20
N THR A 307 -12.03 -27.28 24.96
CA THR A 307 -11.83 -28.27 23.89
C THR A 307 -10.38 -28.78 23.77
N ARG A 308 -9.48 -28.38 24.67
CA ARG A 308 -8.02 -28.65 24.60
C ARG A 308 -7.61 -30.11 24.36
N ASN A 309 -8.46 -31.07 24.76
CA ASN A 309 -8.21 -32.51 24.65
C ASN A 309 -8.96 -33.18 23.48
N LEU A 310 -9.75 -32.42 22.71
CA LEU A 310 -10.47 -32.93 21.54
C LEU A 310 -9.52 -33.08 20.36
N TYR A 311 -9.56 -34.23 19.70
CA TYR A 311 -8.77 -34.46 18.50
C TYR A 311 -9.39 -33.72 17.30
N ASN A 312 -8.54 -33.04 16.52
CA ASN A 312 -8.94 -32.38 15.28
C ASN A 312 -8.34 -33.15 14.08
N PRO A 313 -9.18 -33.69 13.17
CA PRO A 313 -8.72 -34.48 12.03
C PRO A 313 -8.24 -33.63 10.84
N ILE A 314 -8.46 -32.31 10.85
CA ILE A 314 -8.15 -31.40 9.74
C ILE A 314 -6.67 -30.99 9.83
N LEU A 315 -5.80 -31.71 9.11
CA LEU A 315 -4.35 -31.52 9.16
C LEU A 315 -3.74 -31.57 7.75
N PRO A 316 -2.78 -30.69 7.37
CA PRO A 316 -2.14 -30.69 6.06
C PRO A 316 -1.00 -31.71 6.03
N LEU A 317 -1.34 -33.01 6.05
CA LEU A 317 -0.36 -34.08 6.13
C LEU A 317 -0.15 -34.78 4.78
N MET A 318 1.10 -35.13 4.51
CA MET A 318 1.53 -35.97 3.40
C MET A 318 2.49 -37.06 3.89
N GLU A 319 2.58 -38.16 3.15
CA GLU A 319 3.49 -39.25 3.40
C GLU A 319 4.81 -39.08 2.63
N SER A 320 5.93 -39.42 3.26
CA SER A 320 7.25 -39.31 2.62
C SER A 320 7.53 -40.49 1.69
N LYS A 321 7.95 -40.21 0.45
CA LYS A 321 8.13 -41.22 -0.62
C LYS A 321 9.12 -42.33 -0.27
N ASN A 322 10.05 -42.09 0.65
CA ASN A 322 11.06 -43.06 1.07
C ASN A 322 10.50 -44.38 1.66
N ASN A 323 9.22 -44.44 2.07
CA ASN A 323 8.61 -45.69 2.54
C ASN A 323 7.83 -46.47 1.46
N ALA A 324 7.49 -45.88 0.31
CA ALA A 324 6.67 -46.52 -0.72
C ALA A 324 7.34 -47.78 -1.33
N ASN A 325 8.67 -47.80 -1.39
CA ASN A 325 9.44 -48.93 -1.92
C ASN A 325 9.51 -50.16 -0.99
N ASN A 326 9.10 -50.05 0.28
CA ASN A 326 9.01 -51.19 1.20
C ASN A 326 7.57 -51.74 1.34
N SER A 327 6.58 -51.10 0.73
CA SER A 327 5.18 -51.54 0.74
C SER A 327 4.84 -52.55 -0.36
N THR A 328 5.68 -53.58 -0.56
CA THR A 328 5.22 -54.88 -1.13
C THR A 328 4.47 -55.71 -0.07
N ALA A 329 3.68 -55.03 0.76
CA ALA A 329 2.81 -55.64 1.74
C ALA A 329 1.57 -56.18 1.02
N ILE A 330 1.63 -57.47 0.66
CA ILE A 330 0.42 -58.28 0.39
C ILE A 330 -0.60 -57.95 1.49
N PRO A 331 -1.87 -57.62 1.17
CA PRO A 331 -2.86 -57.24 2.16
C PRO A 331 -3.14 -58.41 3.10
N ARG A 332 -2.39 -58.48 4.20
CA ARG A 332 -2.67 -59.39 5.31
C ARG A 332 -3.99 -58.95 5.90
N ARG A 333 -5.03 -59.78 5.72
CA ARG A 333 -6.31 -59.63 6.42
C ARG A 333 -6.03 -59.36 7.90
N SER A 334 -6.35 -58.16 8.35
CA SER A 334 -6.39 -57.86 9.78
C SER A 334 -7.40 -58.80 10.43
N SER A 335 -6.97 -59.52 11.47
CA SER A 335 -7.82 -60.44 12.23
C SER A 335 -8.77 -59.72 13.21
N HIS A 336 -8.95 -58.41 13.03
CA HIS A 336 -9.89 -57.58 13.77
C HIS A 336 -10.89 -57.00 12.76
N PRO A 337 -12.21 -57.13 13.02
CA PRO A 337 -13.21 -56.50 12.16
C PRO A 337 -12.98 -54.98 12.18
N PRO A 338 -13.18 -54.27 11.05
CA PRO A 338 -13.12 -52.81 11.06
C PRO A 338 -14.14 -52.28 12.07
N VAL A 339 -13.67 -51.43 12.98
CA VAL A 339 -14.56 -50.67 13.86
C VAL A 339 -15.39 -49.77 12.95
N LYS A 340 -16.65 -50.15 12.73
CA LYS A 340 -17.57 -49.37 11.91
C LYS A 340 -17.76 -48.01 12.57
N SER A 341 -17.15 -46.98 12.01
CA SER A 341 -17.41 -45.58 12.31
C SER A 341 -18.89 -45.31 12.02
N SER A 342 -19.68 -45.18 13.09
CA SER A 342 -21.09 -44.77 13.02
C SER A 342 -21.17 -43.26 12.80
N SER A 343 -20.69 -42.80 11.64
CA SER A 343 -20.85 -41.43 11.17
C SER A 343 -21.91 -41.41 10.08
N LEU A 344 -22.77 -40.40 10.07
CA LEU A 344 -23.74 -40.21 9.00
C LEU A 344 -23.10 -40.07 7.61
N VAL A 345 -21.93 -39.44 7.49
CA VAL A 345 -21.26 -39.15 6.21
C VAL A 345 -19.84 -39.70 6.22
N THR A 346 -19.48 -40.39 5.14
CA THR A 346 -18.14 -40.98 4.95
C THR A 346 -17.33 -40.17 3.93
N LEU A 347 -16.01 -40.33 3.94
CA LEU A 347 -15.15 -39.83 2.87
C LEU A 347 -15.30 -40.72 1.63
N THR A 348 -15.08 -40.17 0.43
CA THR A 348 -14.93 -40.97 -0.80
C THR A 348 -13.51 -40.89 -1.34
N THR A 349 -13.07 -41.94 -2.00
CA THR A 349 -12.01 -41.82 -3.01
C THR A 349 -12.51 -40.91 -4.13
N THR A 350 -11.74 -39.88 -4.43
CA THR A 350 -11.88 -39.12 -5.67
C THR A 350 -11.58 -40.06 -6.84
N ASN A 351 -12.61 -40.69 -7.39
CA ASN A 351 -12.52 -41.49 -8.60
C ASN A 351 -12.22 -40.59 -9.81
N ASP A 352 -10.97 -40.17 -9.93
CA ASP A 352 -10.39 -39.77 -11.21
C ASP A 352 -9.85 -41.05 -11.87
N THR A 353 -10.79 -41.92 -12.23
CA THR A 353 -10.53 -43.18 -12.91
C THR A 353 -10.12 -42.90 -14.35
N ASN A 354 -8.82 -42.69 -14.57
CA ASN A 354 -8.15 -42.94 -15.84
C ASN A 354 -6.65 -43.28 -15.74
N ASN A 355 -6.04 -43.28 -14.56
CA ASN A 355 -4.69 -43.83 -14.35
C ASN A 355 -4.70 -44.96 -13.30
N ASN A 356 -4.17 -46.13 -13.69
CA ASN A 356 -4.01 -47.31 -12.83
C ASN A 356 -2.81 -47.21 -11.86
N ASP A 357 -2.27 -46.00 -11.63
CA ASP A 357 -1.10 -45.73 -10.79
C ASP A 357 -1.51 -45.21 -9.39
N THR A 358 -2.37 -45.96 -8.68
CA THR A 358 -2.78 -45.66 -7.29
C THR A 358 -1.66 -45.87 -6.25
N THR A 359 -0.42 -46.08 -6.67
CA THR A 359 0.72 -46.45 -5.81
C THR A 359 1.72 -45.32 -5.53
N ASN A 360 1.50 -44.08 -6.03
CA ASN A 360 2.51 -43.03 -5.98
C ASN A 360 1.99 -41.62 -5.57
N THR A 361 0.79 -41.54 -4.98
CA THR A 361 0.27 -40.28 -4.40
C THR A 361 0.83 -40.06 -2.99
N PRO A 362 1.32 -38.86 -2.63
CA PRO A 362 1.83 -38.54 -1.29
C PRO A 362 0.71 -38.27 -0.26
N LEU A 363 -0.56 -38.46 -0.60
CA LEU A 363 -1.68 -38.28 0.32
C LEU A 363 -1.86 -39.51 1.23
N LEU A 364 -2.42 -39.29 2.43
CA LEU A 364 -2.79 -40.39 3.31
C LEU A 364 -3.95 -41.21 2.71
N SER A 365 -3.97 -42.51 3.01
CA SER A 365 -5.03 -43.42 2.57
C SER A 365 -6.39 -43.03 3.14
N LEU A 366 -7.47 -43.34 2.42
CA LEU A 366 -8.86 -43.18 2.91
C LEU A 366 -9.02 -43.80 4.31
N THR A 367 -8.49 -45.02 4.50
CA THR A 367 -8.55 -45.76 5.76
C THR A 367 -7.82 -45.08 6.92
N ASP A 368 -6.79 -44.27 6.67
CA ASP A 368 -6.12 -43.53 7.74
C ASP A 368 -6.92 -42.29 8.17
N MET A 369 -7.60 -41.63 7.22
CA MET A 369 -8.50 -40.52 7.53
C MET A 369 -9.77 -40.98 8.25
N GLU A 370 -10.29 -42.16 7.92
CA GLU A 370 -11.37 -42.79 8.68
C GLU A 370 -10.96 -43.06 10.14
N LYS A 371 -9.71 -43.46 10.40
CA LYS A 371 -9.17 -43.56 11.78
C LYS A 371 -9.13 -42.18 12.47
N PHE A 372 -8.73 -41.12 11.76
CA PHE A 372 -8.71 -39.75 12.32
C PHE A 372 -10.12 -39.23 12.67
N LEU A 373 -11.10 -39.46 11.80
CA LEU A 373 -12.51 -39.11 12.05
C LEU A 373 -13.11 -39.96 13.18
N GLY A 374 -12.72 -41.23 13.28
CA GLY A 374 -13.07 -42.09 14.41
C GLY A 374 -12.49 -41.58 15.74
N GLU A 375 -11.23 -41.12 15.75
CA GLU A 375 -10.60 -40.53 16.94
C GLU A 375 -11.24 -39.19 17.36
N GLN A 376 -11.66 -38.37 16.39
CA GLN A 376 -12.46 -37.17 16.66
C GLN A 376 -13.75 -37.56 17.41
N LEU A 377 -14.53 -38.50 16.88
CA LEU A 377 -15.75 -38.97 17.53
C LEU A 377 -15.48 -39.56 18.93
N ARG A 378 -14.46 -40.41 19.07
CA ARG A 378 -14.09 -41.02 20.36
C ARG A 378 -13.76 -39.97 21.42
N THR A 379 -12.90 -39.00 21.09
CA THR A 379 -12.48 -37.95 22.04
C THR A 379 -13.62 -37.00 22.40
N VAL A 380 -14.52 -36.68 21.46
CA VAL A 380 -15.72 -35.88 21.75
C VAL A 380 -16.71 -36.65 22.62
N GLN A 381 -16.97 -37.93 22.35
CA GLN A 381 -17.85 -38.76 23.17
C GLN A 381 -17.31 -38.96 24.59
N GLU A 382 -16.00 -39.19 24.75
CA GLU A 382 -15.34 -39.24 26.07
C GLU A 382 -15.47 -37.91 26.84
N ALA A 383 -15.33 -36.77 26.15
CA ALA A 383 -15.55 -35.47 26.77
C ALA A 383 -17.02 -35.26 27.21
N ILE A 384 -18.00 -35.67 26.39
CA ILE A 384 -19.44 -35.62 26.75
C ILE A 384 -19.74 -36.51 27.97
N LEU A 385 -19.19 -37.73 28.01
CA LEU A 385 -19.30 -38.61 29.18
C LEU A 385 -18.61 -38.00 30.41
N GLY A 386 -17.48 -37.31 30.24
CA GLY A 386 -16.81 -36.54 31.29
C GLY A 386 -17.69 -35.45 31.89
N LEU A 387 -18.45 -34.71 31.07
CA LEU A 387 -19.38 -33.68 31.54
C LEU A 387 -20.47 -34.24 32.46
N ALA A 388 -20.89 -35.49 32.29
CA ALA A 388 -21.88 -36.14 33.16
C ALA A 388 -21.41 -36.36 34.61
N ASN A 389 -20.10 -36.27 34.87
CA ASN A 389 -19.55 -36.33 36.23
C ASN A 389 -19.53 -34.96 36.92
N THR A 390 -19.65 -33.85 36.17
CA THR A 390 -19.53 -32.47 36.67
C THR A 390 -20.85 -31.72 36.66
N PHE A 391 -21.71 -32.00 35.68
CA PHE A 391 -23.00 -31.35 35.49
C PHE A 391 -24.15 -32.32 35.81
N LEU A 392 -25.27 -31.78 36.30
CA LEU A 392 -26.45 -32.58 36.60
C LEU A 392 -26.97 -33.30 35.33
N PRO A 393 -27.44 -34.54 35.45
CA PRO A 393 -28.00 -35.29 34.32
C PRO A 393 -29.22 -34.57 33.73
N LYS A 394 -29.62 -34.96 32.51
CA LYS A 394 -30.73 -34.38 31.72
C LYS A 394 -32.12 -34.69 32.34
N GLY A 395 -32.36 -34.21 33.56
CA GLY A 395 -33.59 -34.42 34.33
C GLY A 395 -34.76 -33.52 33.90
N ASN A 396 -35.81 -33.54 34.73
CA ASN A 396 -37.18 -33.04 34.50
C ASN A 396 -37.35 -31.53 34.21
N GLY A 397 -36.28 -30.79 33.90
CA GLY A 397 -36.34 -29.36 33.57
C GLY A 397 -36.30 -28.42 34.77
N GLU A 398 -35.79 -28.88 35.91
CA GLU A 398 -35.73 -28.13 37.18
C GLU A 398 -34.45 -27.29 37.37
N HIS A 399 -33.50 -27.41 36.42
CA HIS A 399 -32.28 -26.59 36.38
C HIS A 399 -32.06 -26.02 34.97
N LEU A 400 -31.57 -24.77 34.87
CA LEU A 400 -31.21 -24.11 33.61
C LEU A 400 -29.86 -24.55 33.03
N ILE A 401 -28.99 -25.14 33.86
CA ILE A 401 -27.72 -25.73 33.42
C ILE A 401 -27.76 -27.21 33.77
N SER A 402 -27.58 -28.05 32.76
CA SER A 402 -27.42 -29.49 32.87
C SER A 402 -26.35 -29.97 31.90
N THR A 403 -26.11 -31.27 31.90
CA THR A 403 -25.34 -31.98 30.85
C THR A 403 -25.74 -31.61 29.43
N ALA A 404 -26.99 -31.25 29.16
CA ALA A 404 -27.42 -30.80 27.82
C ALA A 404 -26.79 -29.47 27.42
N GLU A 405 -26.88 -28.44 28.25
CA GLU A 405 -26.30 -27.12 27.99
C GLU A 405 -24.77 -27.16 27.98
N ALA A 406 -24.17 -28.00 28.84
CA ALA A 406 -22.73 -28.26 28.84
C ALA A 406 -22.26 -28.92 27.52
N THR A 407 -23.01 -29.90 27.01
CA THR A 407 -22.76 -30.56 25.72
C THR A 407 -22.87 -29.55 24.57
N LEU A 408 -23.89 -28.67 24.59
CA LEU A 408 -24.05 -27.60 23.59
C LEU A 408 -22.84 -26.65 23.57
N VAL A 409 -22.35 -26.21 24.73
CA VAL A 409 -21.14 -25.36 24.83
C VAL A 409 -19.91 -26.09 24.30
N LEU A 410 -19.73 -27.36 24.65
CA LEU A 410 -18.59 -28.17 24.17
C LEU A 410 -18.61 -28.32 22.63
N LEU A 411 -19.76 -28.72 22.06
CA LEU A 411 -19.90 -28.97 20.63
C LEU A 411 -19.82 -27.68 19.81
N ALA A 412 -20.39 -26.57 20.29
CA ALA A 412 -20.21 -25.26 19.68
C ALA A 412 -18.74 -24.80 19.70
N SER A 413 -18.03 -25.02 20.82
CA SER A 413 -16.60 -24.72 20.90
C SER A 413 -15.76 -25.60 19.95
N HIS A 414 -16.19 -26.84 19.68
CA HIS A 414 -15.51 -27.72 18.72
C HIS A 414 -15.77 -27.31 17.26
N LEU A 415 -16.99 -26.88 16.90
CA LEU A 415 -17.26 -26.29 15.59
C LEU A 415 -16.38 -25.06 15.31
N GLU A 416 -16.25 -24.17 16.30
CA GLU A 416 -15.34 -23.01 16.27
C GLU A 416 -13.88 -23.45 16.03
N GLN A 417 -13.41 -24.49 16.73
CA GLN A 417 -12.06 -25.05 16.54
C GLN A 417 -11.84 -25.73 15.18
N LEU A 418 -12.84 -26.44 14.64
CA LEU A 418 -12.77 -27.08 13.32
C LEU A 418 -12.67 -26.02 12.21
N ALA A 419 -13.50 -24.97 12.27
CA ALA A 419 -13.50 -23.89 11.30
C ALA A 419 -12.16 -23.12 11.29
N PHE A 420 -11.64 -22.74 12.47
CA PHE A 420 -10.34 -22.07 12.55
C PHE A 420 -9.19 -22.97 12.07
N GLN A 421 -9.19 -24.26 12.42
CA GLN A 421 -8.16 -25.18 11.93
C GLN A 421 -8.21 -25.32 10.41
N TYR A 422 -9.40 -25.39 9.81
CA TYR A 422 -9.54 -25.43 8.35
C TYR A 422 -8.99 -24.16 7.69
N GLU A 423 -9.35 -22.97 8.20
CA GLU A 423 -8.85 -21.71 7.66
C GLU A 423 -7.32 -21.59 7.80
N ASP A 424 -6.74 -21.96 8.94
CA ASP A 424 -5.29 -21.93 9.15
C ASP A 424 -4.56 -22.98 8.29
N CYS A 425 -5.14 -24.16 8.06
CA CYS A 425 -4.61 -25.13 7.10
C CYS A 425 -4.62 -24.57 5.66
N MET A 426 -5.68 -23.86 5.28
CA MET A 426 -5.81 -23.25 3.96
C MET A 426 -4.83 -22.08 3.78
N ARG A 427 -4.60 -21.26 4.81
CA ARG A 427 -3.53 -20.24 4.82
C ARG A 427 -2.13 -20.88 4.76
N TYR A 428 -1.93 -21.99 5.47
CA TYR A 428 -0.66 -22.73 5.44
C TYR A 428 -0.29 -23.23 4.02
N MET A 429 -1.27 -23.66 3.22
CA MET A 429 -1.02 -24.07 1.83
C MET A 429 -0.39 -22.96 0.98
N GLU A 430 -0.78 -21.71 1.21
CA GLU A 430 -0.26 -20.54 0.51
C GLU A 430 1.11 -20.13 1.05
N HIS A 431 1.28 -20.12 2.37
CA HIS A 431 2.59 -19.93 3.02
C HIS A 431 3.61 -20.97 2.56
N MET A 432 3.22 -22.23 2.42
CA MET A 432 4.07 -23.30 1.87
C MET A 432 4.55 -22.98 0.46
N LEU A 433 3.67 -22.47 -0.42
CA LEU A 433 4.06 -22.04 -1.77
C LEU A 433 5.04 -20.87 -1.73
N GLN A 434 4.80 -19.88 -0.87
CA GLN A 434 5.71 -18.75 -0.66
C GLN A 434 7.09 -19.21 -0.16
N GLN A 435 7.16 -20.12 0.82
CA GLN A 435 8.42 -20.66 1.34
C GLN A 435 9.18 -21.49 0.29
N GLN A 436 8.46 -22.27 -0.54
CA GLN A 436 9.08 -23.00 -1.65
C GLN A 436 9.67 -22.06 -2.70
N LEU A 437 9.00 -20.94 -3.01
CA LEU A 437 9.53 -19.92 -3.92
C LEU A 437 10.75 -19.18 -3.32
N ILE A 438 10.69 -18.79 -2.04
CA ILE A 438 11.80 -18.16 -1.32
C ILE A 438 13.03 -19.08 -1.31
N PHE A 439 12.83 -20.39 -1.08
CA PHE A 439 13.91 -21.38 -1.11
C PHE A 439 14.50 -21.57 -2.52
N ALA A 440 13.66 -21.58 -3.55
CA ALA A 440 14.10 -21.72 -4.94
C ALA A 440 14.88 -20.49 -5.46
N ILE A 441 14.51 -19.28 -5.01
CA ILE A 441 15.19 -18.03 -5.36
C ILE A 441 16.41 -17.78 -4.44
N GLY A 442 16.39 -18.31 -3.22
CA GLY A 442 17.39 -18.04 -2.17
C GLY A 442 17.18 -16.72 -1.41
N LYS A 443 16.18 -15.90 -1.78
CA LYS A 443 15.78 -14.67 -1.07
C LYS A 443 14.30 -14.35 -1.25
N HIS A 444 13.74 -13.58 -0.32
CA HIS A 444 12.43 -12.94 -0.49
C HIS A 444 12.57 -11.73 -1.42
N VAL A 445 11.81 -11.71 -2.53
CA VAL A 445 11.89 -10.64 -3.53
C VAL A 445 10.99 -9.48 -3.13
N HIS A 446 11.53 -8.26 -3.13
CA HIS A 446 10.80 -7.03 -2.87
C HIS A 446 10.73 -6.17 -4.15
N ALA A 447 9.92 -5.11 -4.15
CA ALA A 447 9.80 -4.22 -5.33
C ALA A 447 11.15 -3.64 -5.81
N PRO A 448 12.09 -3.21 -4.96
CA PRO A 448 13.42 -2.78 -5.41
C PRO A 448 14.24 -3.91 -6.07
N ASP A 449 14.18 -5.14 -5.55
CA ASP A 449 14.85 -6.29 -6.17
C ASP A 449 14.30 -6.56 -7.58
N PHE A 450 12.99 -6.39 -7.76
CA PHE A 450 12.32 -6.55 -9.05
C PHE A 450 12.73 -5.43 -10.02
N ASP A 451 12.78 -4.18 -9.57
CA ASP A 451 13.22 -3.05 -10.40
C ASP A 451 14.67 -3.25 -10.89
N ASP A 452 15.60 -3.58 -9.98
CA ASP A 452 17.01 -3.82 -10.32
C ASP A 452 17.17 -5.02 -11.27
N PHE A 453 16.37 -6.09 -11.08
CA PHE A 453 16.30 -7.20 -12.03
C PHE A 453 15.80 -6.76 -13.41
N MET A 454 14.72 -5.97 -13.49
CA MET A 454 14.17 -5.51 -14.77
C MET A 454 15.14 -4.59 -15.52
N LYS A 455 15.85 -3.69 -14.83
CA LYS A 455 16.91 -2.86 -15.41
C LYS A 455 17.99 -3.72 -16.09
N PHE A 456 18.54 -4.69 -15.36
CA PHE A 456 19.52 -5.64 -15.89
C PHE A 456 18.94 -6.46 -17.06
N TYR A 457 17.70 -6.93 -16.94
CA TYR A 457 17.02 -7.73 -17.94
C TYR A 457 16.83 -6.98 -19.26
N TYR A 458 16.40 -5.71 -19.21
CA TYR A 458 16.24 -4.88 -20.40
C TYR A 458 17.57 -4.62 -21.11
N GLN A 459 18.61 -4.23 -20.37
CA GLN A 459 19.91 -3.84 -20.94
C GLN A 459 20.70 -5.02 -21.50
N HIS A 460 20.56 -6.22 -20.93
CA HIS A 460 21.41 -7.35 -21.30
C HIS A 460 20.68 -8.50 -22.02
N LYS A 461 19.36 -8.65 -21.87
CA LYS A 461 18.61 -9.79 -22.44
C LYS A 461 17.54 -9.39 -23.45
N LEU A 462 16.60 -8.52 -23.05
CA LEU A 462 15.37 -8.30 -23.83
C LEU A 462 15.59 -7.43 -25.08
N TYR A 463 16.07 -6.21 -24.90
CA TYR A 463 16.16 -5.20 -25.95
C TYR A 463 17.50 -5.26 -26.70
N ALA A 464 17.50 -4.89 -27.98
CA ALA A 464 18.73 -4.59 -28.68
C ALA A 464 19.39 -3.32 -28.07
N PRO A 465 20.73 -3.20 -28.04
CA PRO A 465 21.42 -2.14 -27.28
C PRO A 465 20.99 -0.71 -27.61
N GLN A 466 20.54 -0.45 -28.84
CA GLN A 466 20.06 0.87 -29.29
C GLN A 466 18.62 1.22 -28.88
N TYR A 467 17.85 0.25 -28.37
CA TYR A 467 16.46 0.40 -27.90
C TYR A 467 16.29 0.11 -26.41
N ALA A 468 17.34 -0.32 -25.72
CA ALA A 468 17.29 -0.57 -24.29
C ALA A 468 17.12 0.76 -23.51
N PRO A 469 16.35 0.78 -22.40
CA PRO A 469 16.27 1.93 -21.52
C PRO A 469 17.64 2.37 -21.00
N THR A 470 17.88 3.68 -21.06
CA THR A 470 19.10 4.32 -20.57
C THR A 470 18.77 5.26 -19.41
N PRO A 471 19.70 5.45 -18.44
CA PRO A 471 19.52 6.43 -17.37
C PRO A 471 19.23 7.83 -17.92
N PHE A 472 18.22 8.50 -17.39
CA PHE A 472 17.97 9.92 -17.61
C PHE A 472 19.04 10.72 -16.85
N CYS A 473 20.20 10.86 -17.48
CA CYS A 473 21.37 11.59 -16.99
C CYS A 473 22.08 12.21 -18.20
N VAL A 474 21.63 13.41 -18.58
CA VAL A 474 22.02 14.11 -19.80
C VAL A 474 23.14 15.10 -19.48
N ALA A 475 24.25 15.01 -20.21
CA ALA A 475 25.38 15.91 -20.06
C ALA A 475 25.22 17.15 -20.95
N ILE A 476 24.75 18.25 -20.35
CA ILE A 476 24.52 19.54 -21.01
C ILE A 476 25.85 20.06 -21.56
N ARG A 477 26.02 20.12 -22.89
CA ARG A 477 27.30 20.49 -23.53
C ARG A 477 27.14 20.99 -24.95
N ARG A 478 28.06 21.85 -25.39
CA ARG A 478 28.24 22.14 -26.82
C ARG A 478 28.89 20.92 -27.52
N PRO A 479 28.60 20.66 -28.81
CA PRO A 479 29.31 19.65 -29.59
C PRO A 479 30.83 19.87 -29.57
N GLY A 480 31.59 18.84 -29.14
CA GLY A 480 33.06 18.92 -29.03
C GLY A 480 33.62 19.60 -27.79
N TYR A 481 32.78 20.09 -26.86
CA TYR A 481 33.22 20.73 -25.61
C TYR A 481 32.98 19.85 -24.38
N TYR A 482 33.64 20.22 -23.27
CA TYR A 482 33.38 19.64 -21.96
C TYR A 482 31.98 20.05 -21.44
N PRO A 483 31.26 19.21 -20.67
CA PRO A 483 29.92 19.57 -20.20
C PRO A 483 29.90 20.79 -19.28
N ASP A 484 28.96 21.70 -19.56
CA ASP A 484 28.60 22.80 -18.68
C ASP A 484 27.80 22.29 -17.47
N GLY A 485 27.00 21.23 -17.63
CA GLY A 485 26.19 20.67 -16.54
C GLY A 485 25.75 19.23 -16.74
N ILE A 486 24.91 18.77 -15.81
CA ILE A 486 24.18 17.50 -15.89
C ILE A 486 22.72 17.79 -15.54
N LEU A 487 21.79 17.23 -16.32
CA LEU A 487 20.36 17.14 -16.02
C LEU A 487 20.00 15.68 -15.77
N SER A 488 19.37 15.36 -14.66
CA SER A 488 18.93 14.01 -14.32
C SER A 488 17.56 14.02 -13.65
N ILE A 489 16.79 12.93 -13.81
CA ILE A 489 15.60 12.66 -13.00
C ILE A 489 15.96 11.51 -12.09
N GLU A 490 15.91 11.75 -10.79
CA GLU A 490 16.49 10.88 -9.77
C GLU A 490 15.43 10.50 -8.73
N TYR A 491 15.64 9.37 -8.06
CA TYR A 491 14.89 9.01 -6.86
C TYR A 491 15.84 8.68 -5.71
N ASN A 492 15.36 8.95 -4.50
CA ASN A 492 15.98 8.41 -3.29
C ASN A 492 15.45 6.98 -3.06
N ASN A 493 16.37 6.04 -2.86
CA ASN A 493 16.05 4.72 -2.34
C ASN A 493 16.44 4.72 -0.85
N ASN A 494 15.48 4.60 0.06
CA ASN A 494 15.63 4.76 1.52
C ASN A 494 16.79 4.01 2.20
N ASN A 495 17.45 3.08 1.50
CA ASN A 495 18.58 2.30 1.98
C ASN A 495 19.96 2.93 1.63
N SER A 496 20.03 4.06 0.92
CA SER A 496 21.30 4.70 0.53
C SER A 496 21.18 6.21 0.35
N ASP A 497 22.15 6.98 0.87
CA ASP A 497 22.31 8.43 0.59
C ASP A 497 22.63 8.75 -0.90
N GLN A 498 22.69 7.74 -1.76
CA GLN A 498 22.96 7.87 -3.19
C GLN A 498 21.65 7.95 -3.97
N GLN A 499 21.40 9.11 -4.57
CA GLN A 499 20.32 9.33 -5.54
C GLN A 499 20.63 8.53 -6.81
N GLN A 500 19.63 7.78 -7.33
CA GLN A 500 19.76 7.00 -8.56
C GLN A 500 18.91 7.62 -9.68
N PRO A 501 19.42 7.73 -10.92
CA PRO A 501 18.62 8.16 -12.05
C PRO A 501 17.55 7.12 -12.41
N ILE A 502 16.43 7.59 -12.96
CA ILE A 502 15.43 6.72 -13.61
C ILE A 502 15.96 6.24 -14.97
N ASP A 503 15.52 5.06 -15.42
CA ASP A 503 15.79 4.57 -16.78
C ASP A 503 14.61 4.91 -17.70
N THR A 504 14.91 5.39 -18.91
CA THR A 504 13.90 5.78 -19.92
C THR A 504 14.23 5.21 -21.28
N PHE A 505 13.21 4.79 -22.04
CA PHE A 505 13.34 4.61 -23.48
C PHE A 505 13.57 5.97 -24.11
N CYS A 506 14.63 6.15 -24.89
CA CYS A 506 15.03 7.45 -25.43
C CYS A 506 15.12 7.40 -26.96
N ARG A 507 14.42 8.32 -27.64
CA ARG A 507 14.56 8.57 -29.08
C ARG A 507 14.94 10.03 -29.30
N ARG A 508 16.06 10.29 -29.97
CA ARG A 508 16.33 11.63 -30.53
C ARG A 508 15.42 11.86 -31.73
N ILE A 509 14.71 12.97 -31.71
CA ILE A 509 13.83 13.45 -32.78
C ILE A 509 14.54 14.59 -33.50
N THR A 510 14.57 14.55 -34.82
CA THR A 510 14.96 15.71 -35.64
C THR A 510 13.72 16.60 -35.78
N PRO A 511 13.67 17.80 -35.18
CA PRO A 511 12.50 18.65 -35.28
C PRO A 511 12.33 19.19 -36.70
N THR A 512 11.16 18.97 -37.31
CA THR A 512 10.78 19.52 -38.62
C THR A 512 10.46 21.02 -38.55
N CYS A 513 10.08 21.52 -37.37
CA CYS A 513 9.84 22.93 -37.09
C CYS A 513 10.34 23.29 -35.68
N PRO A 514 10.80 24.54 -35.45
CA PRO A 514 11.31 24.96 -34.15
C PRO A 514 10.22 25.02 -33.08
N MET A 515 10.57 24.65 -31.85
CA MET A 515 9.66 24.65 -30.71
C MET A 515 9.50 26.09 -30.18
N GLN A 516 8.27 26.57 -30.09
CA GLN A 516 7.95 27.93 -29.67
C GLN A 516 7.67 28.00 -28.16
N VAL A 517 8.39 28.86 -27.47
CA VAL A 517 8.23 29.17 -26.03
C VAL A 517 7.71 30.60 -25.89
N PRO A 518 6.44 30.82 -25.49
CA PRO A 518 5.93 32.16 -25.20
C PRO A 518 6.51 32.65 -23.87
N LEU A 519 7.18 33.80 -23.88
CA LEU A 519 7.65 34.47 -22.65
C LEU A 519 6.57 35.43 -22.13
N THR A 520 5.95 36.18 -23.04
CA THR A 520 4.89 37.15 -22.75
C THR A 520 3.76 37.02 -23.78
N ALA A 521 2.74 37.88 -23.72
CA ALA A 521 1.70 37.94 -24.75
C ALA A 521 2.21 38.46 -26.11
N ALA A 522 3.40 39.08 -26.16
CA ALA A 522 4.01 39.65 -27.36
C ALA A 522 5.28 38.92 -27.80
N THR A 523 6.09 38.42 -26.87
CA THR A 523 7.37 37.74 -27.16
C THR A 523 7.20 36.22 -27.18
N THR A 524 7.60 35.59 -28.28
CA THR A 524 7.75 34.13 -28.40
C THR A 524 9.16 33.81 -28.91
N VAL A 525 9.81 32.83 -28.28
CA VAL A 525 11.18 32.40 -28.59
C VAL A 525 11.17 31.05 -29.30
N SER A 526 11.94 30.94 -30.38
CA SER A 526 12.15 29.69 -31.11
C SER A 526 13.36 28.91 -30.57
N LEU A 527 13.15 27.65 -30.19
CA LEU A 527 14.21 26.67 -29.87
C LEU A 527 14.51 25.83 -31.12
N ASN A 528 15.77 25.83 -31.54
CA ASN A 528 16.21 25.20 -32.81
C ASN A 528 17.16 23.99 -32.61
N GLY A 529 17.45 23.59 -31.37
CA GLY A 529 18.38 22.50 -31.08
C GLY A 529 17.75 21.10 -30.99
N ASP A 530 18.49 20.15 -30.39
CA ASP A 530 18.12 18.73 -30.37
C ASP A 530 16.85 18.47 -29.51
N CYS A 531 15.99 17.58 -29.98
CA CYS A 531 14.79 17.13 -29.25
C CYS A 531 14.91 15.64 -28.89
N PHE A 532 14.54 15.28 -27.66
CA PHE A 532 14.57 13.91 -27.15
C PHE A 532 13.21 13.54 -26.56
N LEU A 533 12.63 12.44 -27.06
CA LEU A 533 11.44 11.83 -26.53
C LEU A 533 11.82 10.69 -25.57
N HIS A 534 11.28 10.76 -24.35
CA HIS A 534 11.52 9.81 -23.27
C HIS A 534 10.22 9.10 -22.87
N GLY A 535 10.23 7.77 -22.92
CA GLY A 535 9.23 6.91 -22.30
C GLY A 535 9.70 6.42 -20.94
N TRP A 536 9.01 6.80 -19.88
CA TRP A 536 9.28 6.30 -18.53
C TRP A 536 8.19 5.34 -18.07
N MET A 537 8.59 4.12 -17.69
CA MET A 537 7.71 3.14 -17.06
C MET A 537 8.10 2.95 -15.59
N GLN A 538 7.15 3.13 -14.69
CA GLN A 538 7.29 2.82 -13.27
C GLN A 538 6.52 1.55 -12.91
N HIS A 539 7.02 0.75 -11.98
CA HIS A 539 6.26 -0.34 -11.35
C HIS A 539 5.76 0.10 -9.97
N ARG A 540 4.49 -0.17 -9.66
CA ARG A 540 3.90 0.02 -8.33
C ARG A 540 3.27 -1.29 -7.86
N PHE A 541 3.88 -1.89 -6.85
CA PHE A 541 3.30 -3.00 -6.10
C PHE A 541 2.57 -2.48 -4.86
N GLN A 542 1.43 -3.08 -4.51
CA GLN A 542 0.70 -2.70 -3.31
C GLN A 542 1.41 -3.24 -2.07
N ASN A 543 1.69 -2.38 -1.09
CA ASN A 543 2.36 -2.80 0.14
C ASN A 543 1.33 -3.35 1.13
N ASN A 544 1.46 -4.62 1.51
CA ASN A 544 0.56 -5.31 2.44
C ASN A 544 0.60 -4.79 3.90
N GLY A 545 1.37 -3.72 4.16
CA GLY A 545 1.45 -3.02 5.45
C GLY A 545 1.11 -1.53 5.33
N THR A 546 -0.13 -1.17 5.74
CA THR A 546 -0.68 0.20 5.88
C THR A 546 -1.16 0.87 4.57
N PRO A 547 -2.46 1.19 4.43
CA PRO A 547 -2.93 2.07 3.36
C PRO A 547 -2.39 3.48 3.57
N GLY A 548 -1.76 4.05 2.53
CA GLY A 548 -1.19 5.40 2.54
C GLY A 548 0.32 5.46 2.33
N ASN A 549 1.05 4.36 2.55
CA ASN A 549 2.48 4.30 2.27
C ASN A 549 2.73 3.77 0.86
N ASN A 550 2.37 4.59 -0.14
CA ASN A 550 2.87 4.43 -1.51
C ASN A 550 4.40 4.31 -1.47
N SER A 551 5.00 3.56 -2.42
CA SER A 551 6.44 3.35 -2.47
C SER A 551 7.22 4.65 -2.23
N ASN A 552 8.08 4.68 -1.19
CA ASN A 552 8.81 5.87 -0.69
C ASN A 552 9.82 6.51 -1.67
N LYS A 553 9.69 6.25 -2.98
CA LYS A 553 10.47 6.90 -4.02
C LYS A 553 9.93 8.31 -4.22
N CYS A 554 10.52 9.27 -3.51
CA CYS A 554 10.43 10.67 -3.90
C CYS A 554 11.28 10.84 -5.17
N TYR A 555 10.65 11.25 -6.27
CA TYR A 555 11.33 11.58 -7.52
C TYR A 555 11.63 13.07 -7.57
N GLN A 556 12.73 13.45 -8.21
CA GLN A 556 13.12 14.84 -8.38
C GLN A 556 13.88 15.04 -9.70
N LEU A 557 13.65 16.17 -10.36
CA LEU A 557 14.50 16.66 -11.44
C LEU A 557 15.68 17.41 -10.82
N ALA A 558 16.89 16.89 -11.02
CA ALA A 558 18.14 17.48 -10.56
C ALA A 558 18.88 18.14 -11.73
N ALA A 559 19.18 19.43 -11.63
CA ALA A 559 20.10 20.09 -12.55
C ALA A 559 21.32 20.59 -11.77
N ARG A 560 22.52 20.23 -12.25
CA ARG A 560 23.79 20.50 -11.58
C ARG A 560 24.76 21.17 -12.52
N ALA A 561 25.12 22.41 -12.21
CA ALA A 561 26.13 23.17 -12.93
C ALA A 561 27.55 22.73 -12.57
N ARG A 562 28.47 22.86 -13.53
CA ARG A 562 29.91 22.76 -13.25
C ARG A 562 30.49 24.13 -12.89
N GLN A 563 31.75 24.13 -12.47
CA GLN A 563 32.49 25.38 -12.26
C GLN A 563 32.60 26.15 -13.60
N PHE A 564 32.39 27.46 -13.56
CA PHE A 564 32.46 28.35 -14.74
C PHE A 564 31.42 28.11 -15.84
N SER A 565 30.42 27.25 -15.59
CA SER A 565 29.31 27.02 -16.52
C SER A 565 28.15 28.00 -16.26
N CYS A 566 27.33 28.23 -17.29
CA CYS A 566 26.03 28.88 -17.14
C CYS A 566 25.03 28.34 -18.17
N PHE A 567 23.88 27.87 -17.70
CA PHE A 567 22.76 27.41 -18.51
C PHE A 567 21.44 27.67 -17.79
N MET A 568 20.37 27.65 -18.55
CA MET A 568 19.00 27.81 -18.04
C MET A 568 18.25 26.50 -18.19
N VAL A 569 17.39 26.20 -17.22
CA VAL A 569 16.42 25.10 -17.27
C VAL A 569 15.02 25.68 -17.19
N ILE A 570 14.17 25.32 -18.14
CA ILE A 570 12.76 25.67 -18.19
C ILE A 570 11.95 24.38 -18.06
N VAL A 571 11.02 24.35 -17.11
CA VAL A 571 10.11 23.23 -16.86
C VAL A 571 8.70 23.63 -17.27
N GLY A 572 7.99 22.73 -17.94
CA GLY A 572 6.67 23.02 -18.51
C GLY A 572 5.96 21.79 -19.05
N THR A 573 4.99 22.05 -19.93
CA THR A 573 4.21 21.02 -20.63
C THR A 573 4.21 21.28 -22.13
N ILE A 574 4.09 20.25 -22.95
CA ILE A 574 3.90 20.41 -24.39
C ILE A 574 2.43 20.68 -24.67
N ALA A 575 2.14 21.77 -25.40
CA ALA A 575 0.78 22.28 -25.64
C ALA A 575 0.38 22.26 -27.12
N GLY A 576 1.11 21.49 -27.94
CA GLY A 576 0.89 21.29 -29.37
C GLY A 576 2.16 20.83 -30.08
N PRO A 577 2.12 20.60 -31.41
CA PRO A 577 3.25 20.03 -32.17
C PRO A 577 4.51 20.91 -32.15
N ASN A 578 4.36 22.22 -32.01
CA ASN A 578 5.46 23.19 -31.99
C ASN A 578 5.33 24.21 -30.85
N LYS A 579 4.60 23.90 -29.77
CA LYS A 579 4.33 24.82 -28.67
C LYS A 579 4.67 24.23 -27.30
N PHE A 580 5.59 24.87 -26.60
CA PHE A 580 5.95 24.58 -25.21
C PHE A 580 5.28 25.60 -24.29
N SER A 581 4.67 25.14 -23.19
CA SER A 581 4.02 26.00 -22.19
C SER A 581 4.86 26.03 -20.91
N PRO A 582 5.62 27.12 -20.65
CA PRO A 582 6.59 27.18 -19.56
C PRO A 582 5.94 27.49 -18.20
N GLN A 583 6.03 26.54 -17.27
CA GLN A 583 5.54 26.68 -15.90
C GLN A 583 6.53 27.48 -15.04
N SER A 584 7.80 27.05 -15.02
CA SER A 584 8.87 27.67 -14.20
C SER A 584 10.20 27.65 -14.95
N ALA A 585 11.11 28.57 -14.60
CA ALA A 585 12.45 28.62 -15.18
C ALA A 585 13.49 29.00 -14.12
N ILE A 586 14.73 28.55 -14.28
CA ILE A 586 15.84 28.87 -13.38
C ILE A 586 17.17 28.94 -14.12
N LEU A 587 17.99 29.90 -13.70
CA LEU A 587 19.35 30.12 -14.13
C LEU A 587 20.33 29.43 -13.18
N LEU A 588 21.12 28.47 -13.70
CA LEU A 588 22.20 27.81 -12.96
C LEU A 588 23.56 28.33 -13.43
N GLN A 589 24.43 28.63 -12.47
CA GLN A 589 25.81 29.06 -12.73
C GLN A 589 26.78 28.41 -11.74
N ASN A 590 28.06 28.25 -12.11
CA ASN A 590 29.17 28.10 -11.14
C ASN A 590 28.97 27.10 -9.97
N LYS A 591 28.69 25.82 -10.25
CA LYS A 591 28.38 24.79 -9.22
C LYS A 591 27.04 24.95 -8.48
N ASP A 592 26.15 25.80 -8.96
CA ASP A 592 24.74 25.77 -8.55
C ASP A 592 24.15 24.37 -8.78
N GLU A 593 23.26 23.99 -7.88
CA GLU A 593 22.50 22.75 -7.92
C GLU A 593 21.05 23.10 -7.59
N VAL A 594 20.09 22.58 -8.38
CA VAL A 594 18.67 22.66 -8.05
C VAL A 594 18.08 21.26 -8.10
N LEU A 595 17.29 20.92 -7.08
CA LEU A 595 16.50 19.72 -6.97
C LEU A 595 15.04 20.14 -6.94
N ILE A 596 14.27 19.69 -7.93
CA ILE A 596 12.86 20.02 -8.13
C ILE A 596 12.06 18.73 -7.89
N PRO A 597 11.39 18.55 -6.74
CA PRO A 597 10.59 17.36 -6.49
C PRO A 597 9.48 17.21 -7.55
N LEU A 598 9.26 15.98 -8.00
CA LEU A 598 8.27 15.63 -9.01
C LEU A 598 7.08 14.94 -8.36
N LEU A 599 5.90 15.51 -8.57
CA LEU A 599 4.62 14.95 -8.14
C LEU A 599 4.06 14.09 -9.28
N LEU A 600 3.62 12.87 -8.97
CA LEU A 600 3.09 11.91 -9.93
C LEU A 600 1.60 11.68 -9.67
N GLU A 601 0.76 11.95 -10.66
CA GLU A 601 -0.68 11.72 -10.61
C GLU A 601 -1.07 10.62 -11.59
N GLU A 602 -1.43 9.44 -11.06
CA GLU A 602 -1.92 8.31 -11.85
C GLU A 602 -3.38 8.55 -12.30
N LEU A 603 -3.64 8.48 -13.60
CA LEU A 603 -5.01 8.53 -14.15
C LEU A 603 -5.72 7.16 -14.01
N PRO A 604 -7.07 7.13 -14.03
CA PRO A 604 -7.81 5.89 -14.24
C PRO A 604 -7.39 5.21 -15.54
N THR A 605 -7.36 3.87 -15.57
CA THR A 605 -7.07 3.13 -16.82
C THR A 605 -8.14 3.43 -17.88
N ALA A 606 -7.81 3.25 -19.17
CA ALA A 606 -8.73 3.51 -20.28
C ALA A 606 -10.07 2.76 -20.09
N LYS A 607 -10.00 1.49 -19.70
CA LYS A 607 -11.17 0.63 -19.47
C LYS A 607 -11.95 0.99 -18.21
N GLU A 608 -11.30 1.21 -17.05
CA GLU A 608 -12.01 1.70 -15.85
C GLU A 608 -12.77 3.01 -16.12
N PHE A 609 -12.17 3.90 -16.91
CA PHE A 609 -12.81 5.13 -17.33
C PHE A 609 -14.01 4.88 -18.26
N GLN A 610 -13.85 4.00 -19.26
CA GLN A 610 -14.92 3.61 -20.18
C GLN A 610 -16.10 2.95 -19.46
N ASP A 611 -15.81 2.03 -18.53
CA ASP A 611 -16.79 1.38 -17.66
C ASP A 611 -17.51 2.41 -16.78
N ALA A 612 -16.78 3.35 -16.17
CA ALA A 612 -17.35 4.39 -15.31
C ALA A 612 -18.28 5.36 -16.07
N ILE A 613 -17.96 5.71 -17.33
CA ILE A 613 -18.83 6.58 -18.14
C ILE A 613 -19.99 5.85 -18.80
N SER A 614 -19.96 4.51 -18.90
CA SER A 614 -20.99 3.70 -19.59
C SER A 614 -22.42 3.92 -19.05
N SER A 615 -22.54 4.26 -17.77
CA SER A 615 -23.82 4.53 -17.08
C SER A 615 -24.27 6.00 -17.13
N LEU A 616 -23.46 6.90 -17.71
CA LEU A 616 -23.75 8.34 -17.81
C LEU A 616 -24.53 8.67 -19.09
N SER A 617 -25.20 9.83 -19.11
CA SER A 617 -25.89 10.32 -20.31
C SER A 617 -24.90 10.64 -21.46
N PRO A 618 -25.33 10.64 -22.74
CA PRO A 618 -24.42 10.91 -23.86
C PRO A 618 -23.67 12.25 -23.75
N GLU A 619 -24.31 13.31 -23.26
CA GLU A 619 -23.68 14.61 -23.01
C GLU A 619 -22.63 14.54 -21.89
N GLN A 620 -22.92 13.81 -20.81
CA GLN A 620 -21.97 13.57 -19.71
C GLN A 620 -20.79 12.71 -20.16
N GLN A 621 -21.01 11.71 -21.01
CA GLN A 621 -19.96 10.91 -21.63
C GLN A 621 -19.07 11.78 -22.53
N GLN A 622 -19.65 12.66 -23.34
CA GLN A 622 -18.90 13.57 -24.20
C GLN A 622 -18.05 14.55 -23.38
N PHE A 623 -18.62 15.13 -22.32
CA PHE A 623 -17.89 15.97 -21.37
C PHE A 623 -16.73 15.22 -20.69
N ALA A 624 -16.98 14.02 -20.18
CA ALA A 624 -15.95 13.21 -19.53
C ALA A 624 -14.82 12.83 -20.50
N LYS A 625 -15.15 12.40 -21.73
CA LYS A 625 -14.16 12.06 -22.77
C LYS A 625 -13.28 13.26 -23.11
N ALA A 626 -13.86 14.44 -23.33
CA ALA A 626 -13.11 15.66 -23.58
C ALA A 626 -12.20 16.05 -22.39
N PHE A 627 -12.64 15.82 -21.15
CA PHE A 627 -11.81 16.07 -19.97
C PHE A 627 -10.63 15.08 -19.86
N ARG A 628 -10.84 13.79 -20.13
CA ARG A 628 -9.75 12.80 -20.21
C ARG A 628 -8.77 13.14 -21.32
N GLU A 629 -9.27 13.56 -22.49
CA GLU A 629 -8.43 13.96 -23.62
C GLU A 629 -7.49 15.12 -23.24
N MET A 630 -8.02 16.15 -22.57
CA MET A 630 -7.22 17.25 -22.00
C MET A 630 -6.22 16.79 -20.93
N GLN A 631 -6.58 15.83 -20.08
CA GLN A 631 -5.66 15.24 -19.09
C GLN A 631 -4.51 14.46 -19.74
N LEU A 632 -4.79 13.76 -20.84
CA LEU A 632 -3.77 13.04 -21.62
C LEU A 632 -2.83 14.00 -22.35
N GLU A 633 -3.35 15.06 -22.99
CA GLU A 633 -2.51 16.09 -23.63
C GLU A 633 -1.60 16.79 -22.62
N SER A 634 -2.14 17.16 -21.45
CA SER A 634 -1.37 17.82 -20.38
C SER A 634 -0.44 16.89 -19.60
N SER A 635 -0.47 15.57 -19.85
CA SER A 635 0.48 14.61 -19.26
C SER A 635 1.90 14.67 -19.85
N VAL A 636 2.08 15.37 -20.99
CA VAL A 636 3.38 15.48 -21.68
C VAL A 636 4.26 16.52 -20.98
N PHE A 637 5.11 16.04 -20.07
CA PHE A 637 6.04 16.86 -19.30
C PHE A 637 7.23 17.27 -20.16
N GLY A 638 7.64 18.53 -20.07
CA GLY A 638 8.71 19.10 -20.89
C GLY A 638 9.78 19.80 -20.06
N VAL A 639 11.05 19.51 -20.38
CA VAL A 639 12.22 20.20 -19.81
C VAL A 639 13.08 20.71 -20.95
N ALA A 640 13.16 22.04 -21.10
CA ALA A 640 14.06 22.69 -22.06
C ALA A 640 15.32 23.19 -21.34
N VAL A 641 16.49 22.89 -21.91
CA VAL A 641 17.79 23.37 -21.45
C VAL A 641 18.35 24.32 -22.49
N ILE A 642 18.83 25.48 -22.06
CA ILE A 642 19.42 26.50 -22.94
C ILE A 642 20.83 26.80 -22.47
N GLN A 643 21.81 26.54 -23.31
CA GLN A 643 23.22 26.84 -23.04
C GLN A 643 23.46 28.33 -23.32
N LEU A 644 23.88 29.12 -22.33
CA LEU A 644 23.79 30.59 -22.43
C LEU A 644 24.98 31.26 -23.13
N LYS A 645 26.20 30.74 -22.93
CA LYS A 645 27.39 31.31 -23.58
C LYS A 645 27.32 31.34 -25.12
N PRO A 646 26.82 30.30 -25.84
CA PRO A 646 26.59 30.41 -27.27
C PRO A 646 25.64 31.55 -27.65
N GLN A 647 24.55 31.72 -26.90
CA GLN A 647 23.54 32.76 -27.21
C GLN A 647 24.10 34.17 -26.98
N LEU A 648 24.93 34.35 -25.95
CA LEU A 648 25.70 35.58 -25.74
C LEU A 648 26.72 35.83 -26.86
N GLU A 649 27.37 34.79 -27.37
CA GLU A 649 28.30 34.92 -28.50
C GLU A 649 27.56 35.34 -29.78
N ASP A 650 26.45 34.67 -30.10
CA ASP A 650 25.61 34.97 -31.26
C ASP A 650 24.97 36.37 -31.17
N LEU A 651 24.45 36.76 -30.00
CA LEU A 651 23.84 38.08 -29.74
C LEU A 651 24.82 39.24 -29.95
N LEU A 652 26.06 39.08 -29.47
CA LEU A 652 27.11 40.10 -29.46
C LEU A 652 27.95 40.10 -30.75
N GLY A 653 27.70 39.19 -31.70
CA GLY A 653 28.47 39.08 -32.95
C GLY A 653 29.88 38.50 -32.76
N LEU A 654 30.10 37.72 -31.70
CA LEU A 654 31.38 37.10 -31.37
C LEU A 654 31.54 35.71 -32.03
N PRO A 655 32.73 35.33 -32.51
CA PRO A 655 32.96 33.98 -33.03
C PRO A 655 32.68 32.87 -32.00
N PRO A 656 32.21 31.69 -32.41
CA PRO A 656 31.88 30.60 -31.50
C PRO A 656 33.01 30.23 -30.51
N GLY A 657 32.60 30.06 -29.26
CA GLY A 657 33.46 29.74 -28.13
C GLY A 657 34.27 30.92 -27.58
N SER A 658 34.08 32.16 -28.07
CA SER A 658 34.78 33.36 -27.59
C SER A 658 34.73 33.53 -26.08
N LEU A 659 33.57 33.29 -25.46
CA LEU A 659 33.36 33.44 -24.01
C LEU A 659 33.83 32.22 -23.18
N THR A 660 34.39 31.18 -23.82
CA THR A 660 34.84 29.96 -23.12
C THR A 660 35.96 30.24 -22.11
N LYS A 661 36.86 31.18 -22.41
CA LYS A 661 37.98 31.59 -21.54
C LYS A 661 37.71 32.88 -20.77
N GLU A 662 36.74 33.67 -21.21
CA GLU A 662 36.44 35.01 -20.70
C GLU A 662 35.37 34.96 -19.58
N MET A 663 35.75 34.36 -18.46
CA MET A 663 34.85 34.10 -17.33
C MET A 663 34.29 35.38 -16.71
N GLN A 664 35.15 36.36 -16.40
CA GLN A 664 34.74 37.63 -15.78
C GLN A 664 33.77 38.38 -16.71
N LEU A 665 34.13 38.50 -17.99
CA LEU A 665 33.27 39.09 -19.02
C LEU A 665 31.90 38.41 -19.09
N THR A 666 31.84 37.07 -18.97
CA THR A 666 30.57 36.34 -18.97
C THR A 666 29.70 36.67 -17.74
N GLN A 667 30.31 36.79 -16.56
CA GLN A 667 29.61 37.18 -15.32
C GLN A 667 29.14 38.64 -15.40
N ASP A 668 30.02 39.54 -15.84
CA ASP A 668 29.75 40.97 -16.04
C ASP A 668 28.57 41.16 -17.01
N LEU A 669 28.58 40.49 -18.17
CA LEU A 669 27.49 40.54 -19.16
C LEU A 669 26.16 40.04 -18.58
N LEU A 670 26.17 38.92 -17.84
CA LEU A 670 24.95 38.39 -17.22
C LEU A 670 24.39 39.33 -16.15
N SER A 671 25.24 39.98 -15.35
CA SER A 671 24.83 41.03 -14.40
C SER A 671 24.26 42.26 -15.13
N LEU A 672 24.90 42.73 -16.22
CA LEU A 672 24.39 43.83 -17.05
C LEU A 672 23.00 43.55 -17.65
N PHE A 673 22.73 42.33 -18.10
CA PHE A 673 21.42 41.96 -18.65
C PHE A 673 20.35 41.72 -17.58
N ILE A 674 20.70 41.03 -16.47
CA ILE A 674 19.71 40.62 -15.46
C ILE A 674 19.44 41.72 -14.41
N GLU A 675 20.50 42.35 -13.88
CA GLU A 675 20.39 43.26 -12.73
C GLU A 675 20.19 44.72 -13.16
N TYR A 676 20.74 45.10 -14.32
CA TYR A 676 20.71 46.49 -14.81
C TYR A 676 19.91 46.67 -16.11
N GLN A 677 19.37 45.58 -16.68
CA GLN A 677 18.53 45.57 -17.89
C GLN A 677 19.12 46.41 -19.05
N ILE A 678 20.44 46.34 -19.26
CA ILE A 678 21.13 47.11 -20.31
C ILE A 678 20.82 46.52 -21.70
N PRO A 679 20.38 47.32 -22.69
CA PRO A 679 20.16 46.85 -24.05
C PRO A 679 21.41 46.23 -24.68
N SER A 680 21.24 45.08 -25.35
CA SER A 680 22.32 44.32 -25.96
C SER A 680 23.03 45.04 -27.11
N ASP A 681 22.36 45.99 -27.77
CA ASP A 681 22.97 46.84 -28.81
C ASP A 681 24.14 47.69 -28.29
N LEU A 682 24.13 48.09 -27.00
CA LEU A 682 25.21 48.88 -26.39
C LEU A 682 26.48 48.06 -26.06
N LEU A 683 26.38 46.73 -26.12
CA LEU A 683 27.45 45.80 -25.76
C LEU A 683 27.91 44.95 -26.96
N SER A 684 27.12 44.94 -28.04
CA SER A 684 27.38 44.17 -29.26
C SER A 684 28.60 44.70 -30.04
N TYR A 685 29.27 43.82 -30.78
CA TYR A 685 30.35 44.21 -31.68
C TYR A 685 29.79 44.95 -32.91
N ASP A 686 30.17 46.22 -33.06
CA ASP A 686 29.74 47.14 -34.12
C ASP A 686 30.78 47.33 -35.25
N GLY A 687 31.91 46.63 -35.17
CA GLY A 687 32.99 46.70 -36.16
C GLY A 687 32.75 45.87 -37.43
N PRO A 688 33.71 45.85 -38.37
CA PRO A 688 33.56 45.16 -39.65
C PRO A 688 33.28 43.65 -39.47
N PRO A 689 32.25 43.09 -40.13
CA PRO A 689 31.88 41.69 -39.94
C PRO A 689 33.02 40.73 -40.31
N GLU A 690 33.78 41.06 -41.35
CA GLU A 690 34.91 40.28 -41.89
C GLU A 690 36.19 40.31 -41.02
N GLU A 691 36.26 41.06 -39.92
CA GLU A 691 37.46 41.07 -39.07
C GLU A 691 37.74 39.65 -38.51
N PRO A 692 38.88 39.01 -38.88
CA PRO A 692 39.15 37.62 -38.54
C PRO A 692 39.80 37.46 -37.16
N ASP A 693 40.31 38.55 -36.57
CA ASP A 693 40.99 38.50 -35.28
C ASP A 693 39.99 38.46 -34.11
N ARG A 694 39.73 37.24 -33.64
CA ARG A 694 38.91 36.94 -32.46
C ARG A 694 39.33 37.72 -31.22
N SER A 695 40.63 37.99 -31.01
CA SER A 695 41.09 38.71 -29.82
C SER A 695 40.70 40.19 -29.84
N LYS A 696 40.67 40.83 -31.02
CA LYS A 696 40.19 42.22 -31.15
C LYS A 696 38.69 42.34 -30.88
N LYS A 697 37.88 41.42 -31.42
CA LYS A 697 36.41 41.40 -31.20
C LYS A 697 36.09 41.28 -29.70
N ILE A 698 36.78 40.39 -28.99
CA ILE A 698 36.66 40.24 -27.53
C ILE A 698 37.10 41.52 -26.80
N ALA A 699 38.25 42.10 -27.15
CA ALA A 699 38.78 43.29 -26.47
C ALA A 699 37.86 44.52 -26.60
N LEU A 700 37.18 44.68 -27.75
CA LEU A 700 36.23 45.79 -27.95
C LEU A 700 34.98 45.61 -27.07
N VAL A 701 34.40 44.41 -27.04
CA VAL A 701 33.26 44.09 -26.14
C VAL A 701 33.66 44.24 -24.67
N GLN A 702 34.85 43.79 -24.26
CA GLN A 702 35.39 44.03 -22.92
C GLN A 702 35.48 45.53 -22.59
N GLN A 703 35.89 46.37 -23.54
CA GLN A 703 35.95 47.82 -23.36
C GLN A 703 34.55 48.43 -23.19
N TYR A 704 33.56 48.01 -23.97
CA TYR A 704 32.16 48.46 -23.86
C TYR A 704 31.55 48.04 -22.50
N THR A 705 31.63 46.75 -22.14
CA THR A 705 31.19 46.23 -20.84
C THR A 705 31.83 46.98 -19.68
N LYS A 706 33.15 47.21 -19.72
CA LYS A 706 33.87 47.96 -18.67
C LYS A 706 33.45 49.43 -18.62
N SER A 707 33.17 50.06 -19.75
CA SER A 707 32.68 51.44 -19.79
C SER A 707 31.31 51.57 -19.14
N VAL A 708 30.38 50.63 -19.43
CA VAL A 708 29.05 50.60 -18.81
C VAL A 708 29.14 50.32 -17.31
N LEU A 709 29.94 49.33 -16.88
CA LEU A 709 30.14 49.02 -15.46
C LEU A 709 30.73 50.21 -14.67
N ASN A 710 31.66 50.97 -15.24
CA ASN A 710 32.21 52.15 -14.59
C ASN A 710 31.14 53.24 -14.34
N VAL A 711 30.19 53.41 -15.27
CA VAL A 711 29.07 54.35 -15.11
C VAL A 711 28.11 53.85 -14.03
N VAL A 712 27.76 52.56 -14.06
CA VAL A 712 26.89 51.92 -13.05
C VAL A 712 27.49 52.02 -11.64
N GLN A 713 28.78 51.71 -11.49
CA GLN A 713 29.47 51.82 -10.20
C GLN A 713 29.53 53.27 -9.72
N GLY A 714 29.86 54.21 -10.61
CA GLY A 714 29.89 55.64 -10.29
C GLY A 714 28.54 56.21 -9.84
N GLU A 715 27.42 55.62 -10.25
CA GLU A 715 26.09 56.00 -9.76
C GLU A 715 25.74 55.32 -8.42
N LYS A 716 26.10 54.05 -8.25
CA LYS A 716 25.99 53.35 -6.95
C LYS A 716 26.76 54.07 -5.85
N ASP A 717 27.99 54.52 -6.13
CA ASP A 717 28.82 55.22 -5.16
C ASP A 717 28.18 56.55 -4.71
N LYS A 718 27.49 57.27 -5.61
CA LYS A 718 26.72 58.48 -5.27
C LYS A 718 25.51 58.16 -4.41
N GLN A 719 24.74 57.11 -4.75
CA GLN A 719 23.58 56.70 -3.96
C GLN A 719 24.00 56.32 -2.52
N LEU A 720 25.05 55.51 -2.39
CA LEU A 720 25.58 55.03 -1.12
C LEU A 720 26.17 56.20 -0.28
N ALA A 721 26.81 57.19 -0.92
CA ALA A 721 27.24 58.42 -0.26
C ALA A 721 26.05 59.27 0.24
N LEU A 722 24.97 59.37 -0.56
CA LEU A 722 23.76 60.13 -0.22
C LEU A 722 22.96 59.46 0.92
N GLU A 723 22.89 58.12 0.96
CA GLU A 723 22.31 57.38 2.08
C GLU A 723 23.15 57.50 3.35
N LYS A 724 24.49 57.37 3.26
CA LYS A 724 25.38 57.65 4.39
C LYS A 724 25.22 59.07 4.93
N GLN A 725 25.04 60.06 4.06
CA GLN A 725 24.78 61.44 4.48
C GLN A 725 23.42 61.60 5.17
N LYS A 726 22.36 60.92 4.68
CA LYS A 726 21.05 60.88 5.36
C LYS A 726 21.15 60.20 6.74
N ALA A 727 21.83 59.06 6.85
CA ALA A 727 22.03 58.34 8.10
C ALA A 727 22.84 59.17 9.11
N HIS A 728 23.92 59.83 8.68
CA HIS A 728 24.69 60.76 9.50
C HIS A 728 23.84 61.94 10.00
N MET A 729 23.04 62.54 9.11
CA MET A 729 22.15 63.65 9.46
C MET A 729 21.05 63.22 10.44
N ALA A 730 20.52 62.00 10.33
CA ALA A 730 19.58 61.43 11.28
C ALA A 730 20.23 61.19 12.67
N LEU A 731 21.46 60.68 12.70
CA LEU A 731 22.26 60.51 13.93
C LEU A 731 22.59 61.85 14.61
N GLU A 732 22.96 62.88 13.84
CA GLU A 732 23.21 64.22 14.37
C GLU A 732 21.93 64.88 14.93
N GLN A 733 20.79 64.71 14.25
CA GLN A 733 19.49 65.19 14.75
C GLN A 733 19.06 64.46 16.04
N TYR A 734 19.38 63.17 16.17
CA TYR A 734 19.16 62.41 17.41
C TYR A 734 20.07 62.93 18.55
N ALA A 735 21.35 63.19 18.27
CA ALA A 735 22.32 63.70 19.24
C ALA A 735 21.98 65.11 19.76
N GLN A 736 21.24 65.92 19.00
CA GLN A 736 20.82 67.28 19.39
C GLN A 736 19.54 67.32 20.26
N GLY A 737 19.02 66.17 20.70
CA GLY A 737 18.10 66.10 21.84
C GLY A 737 16.67 66.60 21.60
N ASN A 738 16.15 66.49 20.37
CA ASN A 738 14.78 66.90 20.02
C ASN A 738 13.82 65.68 19.87
N PRO A 739 12.98 65.36 20.87
CA PRO A 739 12.29 64.07 20.96
C PRO A 739 10.96 64.04 20.17
N SER A 740 11.00 64.33 18.87
CA SER A 740 9.79 64.37 18.02
C SER A 740 9.87 63.64 16.67
N VAL A 741 10.95 62.90 16.40
CA VAL A 741 11.02 61.90 15.32
C VAL A 741 11.29 60.51 15.91
N LEU A 742 10.81 59.47 15.24
CA LEU A 742 10.49 58.15 15.82
C LEU A 742 11.71 57.31 16.23
N PHE A 743 11.55 56.63 17.37
CA PHE A 743 12.51 55.70 17.97
C PHE A 743 12.80 54.44 17.12
N ASP A 744 11.96 54.17 16.11
CA ASP A 744 12.09 52.99 15.23
C ASP A 744 13.21 53.14 14.18
N GLU A 745 13.47 54.37 13.70
CA GLU A 745 14.42 54.63 12.60
C GLU A 745 15.89 54.55 13.06
N ALA A 746 16.17 54.98 14.29
CA ALA A 746 17.50 54.84 14.89
C ALA A 746 17.82 53.39 15.28
N LEU A 747 16.81 52.56 15.56
CA LEU A 747 17.02 51.17 15.93
C LEU A 747 17.40 50.30 14.72
N SER A 748 16.89 50.61 13.52
CA SER A 748 17.33 49.93 12.29
C SER A 748 18.80 50.23 11.99
N ALA A 749 19.23 51.48 12.09
CA ALA A 749 20.61 51.91 11.84
C ALA A 749 21.64 51.20 12.75
N VAL A 750 21.30 50.97 14.03
CA VAL A 750 22.18 50.23 14.97
C VAL A 750 22.12 48.71 14.76
N SER A 751 21.03 48.19 14.17
CA SER A 751 20.97 46.78 13.76
C SER A 751 21.74 46.49 12.46
N GLU A 752 21.85 47.47 11.55
CA GLU A 752 22.56 47.31 10.28
C GLU A 752 24.08 47.29 10.41
N GLU A 753 24.67 47.96 11.43
CA GLU A 753 26.10 47.76 11.75
C GLU A 753 26.43 46.33 12.20
N ALA A 754 25.42 45.56 12.65
CA ALA A 754 25.56 44.15 13.01
C ALA A 754 25.19 43.18 11.87
N SER A 755 24.55 43.63 10.79
CA SER A 755 24.16 42.81 9.63
C SER A 755 25.04 43.06 8.40
N LEU A 756 26.32 43.37 8.60
CA LEU A 756 27.31 43.55 7.53
C LEU A 756 27.76 42.20 6.91
N ALA A 757 26.80 41.37 6.47
CA ALA A 757 27.01 40.17 5.67
C ALA A 757 25.76 39.87 4.82
N SER A 758 25.96 39.71 3.51
CA SER A 758 24.95 39.55 2.44
C SER A 758 24.09 40.79 2.13
N SER A 759 23.93 41.09 0.84
CA SER A 759 23.34 42.32 0.32
C SER A 759 22.17 42.02 -0.62
N ILE A 760 21.09 42.80 -0.47
CA ILE A 760 19.93 42.80 -1.39
C ILE A 760 19.70 44.26 -1.83
N PRO A 761 19.63 44.56 -3.14
CA PRO A 761 19.16 45.85 -3.63
C PRO A 761 17.64 45.81 -3.91
N THR A 762 16.89 46.73 -3.31
CA THR A 762 15.45 46.91 -3.59
C THR A 762 15.24 48.21 -4.37
N THR A 763 14.77 48.13 -5.61
CA THR A 763 14.39 49.32 -6.40
C THR A 763 12.89 49.55 -6.37
N ILE A 764 12.52 50.58 -5.61
CA ILE A 764 11.46 51.58 -5.85
C ILE A 764 10.29 51.17 -6.78
N MET A 765 9.09 51.10 -6.20
CA MET A 765 7.84 51.52 -6.86
C MET A 765 7.09 52.53 -5.98
N GLU A 766 6.54 53.57 -6.60
CA GLU A 766 5.78 54.65 -5.95
C GLU A 766 4.27 54.30 -5.76
N PRO A 767 3.50 55.09 -4.98
CA PRO A 767 2.51 54.52 -4.07
C PRO A 767 1.06 54.49 -4.59
N VAL A 768 0.30 53.51 -4.09
CA VAL A 768 -1.17 53.60 -4.00
C VAL A 768 -1.57 53.90 -2.55
N VAL A 769 -2.36 54.96 -2.37
CA VAL A 769 -2.74 55.51 -1.07
C VAL A 769 -3.75 54.61 -0.35
N TYR A 770 -3.49 54.31 0.94
CA TYR A 770 -4.57 53.98 1.89
C TYR A 770 -4.36 54.64 3.27
N ASN A 771 -5.47 55.05 3.89
CA ASN A 771 -5.46 56.12 4.89
C ASN A 771 -5.53 55.61 6.34
N LYS A 772 -4.39 55.78 7.05
CA LYS A 772 -4.17 55.96 8.50
C LYS A 772 -5.33 55.83 9.53
N LYS A 773 -4.95 55.27 10.70
CA LYS A 773 -5.52 55.35 12.08
C LYS A 773 -6.59 54.30 12.43
N LYS A 774 -6.62 53.72 13.64
CA LYS A 774 -5.69 53.77 14.80
C LYS A 774 -6.04 52.60 15.75
N LEU A 775 -5.04 51.97 16.36
CA LEU A 775 -5.16 51.40 17.72
C LEU A 775 -3.77 51.39 18.37
N LYS A 776 -3.72 51.63 19.68
CA LYS A 776 -2.49 51.76 20.47
C LYS A 776 -2.73 51.10 21.83
N LYS A 777 -1.71 50.41 22.36
CA LYS A 777 -1.56 49.98 23.76
C LYS A 777 -2.53 48.87 24.25
N ASP A 778 -2.14 47.98 25.18
CA ASP A 778 -0.90 47.87 25.98
C ASP A 778 -0.55 46.41 26.36
N ALA A 779 0.75 46.21 26.62
CA ALA A 779 1.40 45.31 27.60
C ALA A 779 1.01 43.81 27.80
N ARG A 780 2.08 43.00 27.70
CA ARG A 780 2.30 41.58 28.04
C ARG A 780 2.21 41.28 29.55
N SER A 781 1.53 40.19 29.96
CA SER A 781 1.91 39.41 31.17
C SER A 781 1.30 38.00 31.20
N VAL A 782 1.97 37.11 31.93
CA VAL A 782 1.70 35.68 32.15
C VAL A 782 0.68 35.49 33.29
N TYR A 783 -0.27 34.54 33.18
CA TYR A 783 -0.59 33.47 34.16
C TYR A 783 -1.99 32.82 33.96
N SER A 784 -2.07 31.51 34.23
CA SER A 784 -3.21 30.69 34.72
C SER A 784 -4.66 30.87 34.19
N SER A 785 -5.25 29.75 33.75
CA SER A 785 -6.71 29.50 33.73
C SER A 785 -7.32 29.62 35.16
N PRO A 786 -8.55 30.13 35.35
CA PRO A 786 -9.73 29.23 35.32
C PRO A 786 -11.11 29.81 34.88
N ALA A 787 -11.97 28.91 34.40
CA ALA A 787 -13.42 28.75 34.61
C ALA A 787 -14.46 29.92 34.51
N ALA A 788 -15.45 29.68 33.63
CA ALA A 788 -16.92 29.92 33.76
C ALA A 788 -17.45 31.37 33.99
N LEU A 789 -18.51 31.84 33.31
CA LEU A 789 -19.88 31.31 33.34
C LEU A 789 -20.80 31.96 32.27
N ALA A 790 -21.96 31.33 32.01
CA ALA A 790 -23.18 31.83 31.34
C ALA A 790 -23.05 32.30 29.86
N SER A 791 -23.61 31.60 28.85
CA SER A 791 -25.00 31.17 28.58
C SER A 791 -25.91 32.28 28.04
N GLN A 792 -26.46 32.10 26.82
CA GLN A 792 -27.84 31.64 26.60
C GLN A 792 -28.18 31.49 25.09
N HIS A 793 -28.70 30.31 24.72
CA HIS A 793 -29.82 29.97 23.79
C HIS A 793 -29.92 30.60 22.38
N CYS A 794 -30.41 29.95 21.30
CA CYS A 794 -30.85 28.57 20.98
C CYS A 794 -30.89 28.42 19.43
N GLU A 795 -31.27 27.33 18.73
CA GLU A 795 -31.74 25.94 18.97
C GLU A 795 -31.03 25.05 17.89
N ALA A 796 -30.80 23.73 17.94
CA ALA A 796 -31.48 22.54 18.44
C ALA A 796 -32.54 21.91 17.49
N HIS A 797 -32.09 21.01 16.60
CA HIS A 797 -32.90 19.90 16.05
C HIS A 797 -32.08 18.60 16.06
N SER A 798 -32.77 17.46 16.18
CA SER A 798 -32.24 16.21 16.72
C SER A 798 -32.09 15.08 15.70
N PHE A 799 -31.05 14.23 15.87
CA PHE A 799 -31.08 12.84 15.39
C PHE A 799 -30.25 11.90 16.29
N VAL A 800 -30.73 10.66 16.42
CA VAL A 800 -30.19 9.56 17.27
C VAL A 800 -29.68 8.48 16.31
N GLY A 801 -28.63 7.68 16.54
CA GLY A 801 -27.65 7.55 17.62
C GLY A 801 -26.85 6.27 17.35
N ALA A 802 -25.52 6.30 17.48
CA ALA A 802 -24.64 5.24 16.96
C ALA A 802 -24.02 4.36 18.06
N TYR A 803 -23.86 3.07 17.75
CA TYR A 803 -23.30 2.04 18.63
C TYR A 803 -21.78 2.18 18.79
N SER A 804 -21.26 1.93 20.00
CA SER A 804 -19.82 1.76 20.25
C SER A 804 -19.44 0.28 20.32
N VAL A 805 -18.33 -0.07 19.68
CA VAL A 805 -17.74 -1.42 19.67
C VAL A 805 -16.66 -1.49 20.75
N SER A 806 -16.69 -2.51 21.60
CA SER A 806 -15.67 -2.74 22.64
C SER A 806 -14.93 -4.07 22.43
N ALA A 807 -13.60 -3.97 22.46
CA ALA A 807 -12.67 -5.08 22.30
C ALA A 807 -12.58 -5.97 23.58
N PRO A 808 -12.12 -7.23 23.49
CA PRO A 808 -12.18 -8.18 24.59
C PRO A 808 -11.08 -7.95 25.63
N PHE A 809 -11.40 -8.26 26.89
CA PHE A 809 -10.46 -8.33 28.01
C PHE A 809 -10.28 -9.80 28.43
N ASP A 810 -9.04 -10.27 28.46
CA ASP A 810 -8.64 -11.45 29.21
C ASP A 810 -8.21 -11.05 30.63
N ALA A 811 -8.47 -11.92 31.61
CA ALA A 811 -8.06 -11.70 32.98
C ALA A 811 -7.80 -13.01 33.74
N SER A 812 -6.63 -13.13 34.35
CA SER A 812 -6.40 -14.03 35.48
C SER A 812 -5.41 -13.38 36.46
N SER A 813 -5.84 -13.21 37.70
CA SER A 813 -5.12 -12.51 38.76
C SER A 813 -4.55 -13.47 39.82
N MET A 814 -3.67 -12.90 40.65
CA MET A 814 -3.51 -13.05 42.11
C MET A 814 -2.12 -13.55 42.58
N PRO A 815 -1.69 -13.24 43.83
CA PRO A 815 -1.86 -11.97 44.57
C PRO A 815 -0.58 -11.56 45.37
N GLY A 816 -0.51 -10.32 45.89
CA GLY A 816 0.30 -10.05 47.10
C GLY A 816 0.92 -8.65 47.28
N CYS A 817 0.57 -8.01 48.41
CA CYS A 817 1.41 -7.10 49.22
C CYS A 817 1.93 -5.76 48.63
N THR A 818 1.21 -4.68 49.00
CA THR A 818 1.73 -3.39 49.51
C THR A 818 3.15 -2.93 49.10
N ALA A 819 3.23 -1.91 48.24
CA ALA A 819 4.46 -1.16 48.00
C ALA A 819 4.43 0.23 48.67
N SER A 820 5.44 0.50 49.50
CA SER A 820 5.82 1.83 49.97
C SER A 820 7.24 2.12 49.46
N GLY A 821 7.45 3.31 48.90
CA GLY A 821 8.74 4.00 48.83
C GLY A 821 9.97 3.30 48.22
N GLY A 822 10.29 3.67 46.96
CA GLY A 822 11.62 4.19 46.63
C GLY A 822 12.76 3.24 46.21
N GLY A 823 13.31 3.54 45.01
CA GLY A 823 14.75 3.37 44.71
C GLY A 823 15.18 2.12 43.93
N GLY A 824 16.19 2.31 43.06
CA GLY A 824 17.04 1.21 42.56
C GLY A 824 16.83 0.79 41.10
N LEU A 825 17.67 1.30 40.19
CA LEU A 825 17.96 0.65 38.91
C LEU A 825 18.65 -0.70 39.16
N SER A 826 18.32 -1.75 38.39
CA SER A 826 18.94 -3.07 38.54
C SER A 826 19.62 -3.59 37.27
N GLN A 827 20.95 -3.58 37.31
CA GLN A 827 21.84 -4.73 37.07
C GLN A 827 21.68 -5.64 35.83
N MET A 828 20.96 -5.24 34.79
CA MET A 828 21.04 -5.87 33.46
C MET A 828 21.63 -4.93 32.38
N GLU A 829 21.62 -3.62 32.61
CA GLU A 829 22.25 -2.61 31.74
C GLU A 829 23.78 -2.46 31.95
N GLN A 830 24.36 -3.15 32.93
CA GLN A 830 25.80 -3.06 33.24
C GLN A 830 26.68 -4.06 32.46
N ASP A 831 26.10 -5.09 31.81
CA ASP A 831 26.87 -6.20 31.21
C ASP A 831 26.93 -6.17 29.67
N LEU A 832 26.32 -5.17 29.04
CA LEU A 832 26.28 -4.99 27.56
C LEU A 832 27.16 -3.87 27.02
N LEU A 833 27.86 -3.10 27.87
CA LEU A 833 28.83 -2.06 27.46
C LEU A 833 30.30 -2.49 27.56
N ALA A 834 30.59 -3.72 27.99
CA ALA A 834 31.96 -4.17 28.29
C ALA A 834 32.65 -4.98 27.17
N LYS A 835 32.42 -4.66 25.87
CA LYS A 835 33.13 -5.34 24.78
C LYS A 835 33.23 -4.60 23.43
N GLN A 836 33.86 -3.43 23.39
CA GLN A 836 34.56 -2.92 22.18
C GLN A 836 35.36 -1.63 22.46
N ARG A 837 36.70 -1.73 22.59
CA ARG A 837 37.74 -0.80 22.05
C ARG A 837 39.14 -1.13 22.58
N GLY A 838 40.14 -0.98 21.70
CA GLY A 838 41.58 -1.16 21.99
C GLY A 838 42.17 -2.42 21.35
N ALA A 839 43.29 -2.38 20.64
CA ALA A 839 44.10 -1.23 20.20
C ALA A 839 44.91 -1.57 18.92
N GLY A 840 45.50 -0.55 18.31
CA GLY A 840 46.29 -0.64 17.06
C GLY A 840 47.74 -1.17 17.20
N PRO A 841 48.57 -1.01 16.16
CA PRO A 841 49.42 -2.10 15.66
C PRO A 841 50.92 -1.96 15.95
N ARG A 842 51.67 -3.06 15.83
CA ARG A 842 53.12 -3.05 15.52
C ARG A 842 53.54 -4.17 14.56
N THR A 843 54.65 -3.90 13.88
CA THR A 843 55.17 -4.53 12.67
C THR A 843 56.11 -5.71 12.94
N MET A 844 56.21 -6.61 11.96
CA MET A 844 57.46 -7.26 11.48
C MET A 844 57.11 -7.88 10.11
N GLY A 845 57.95 -7.68 9.09
CA GLY A 845 57.61 -8.02 7.70
C GLY A 845 58.33 -9.25 7.17
N LEU A 846 58.08 -9.58 5.89
CA LEU A 846 59.00 -10.29 4.99
C LEU A 846 58.54 -10.10 3.53
N ALA A 847 59.49 -10.05 2.61
CA ALA A 847 59.29 -9.84 1.17
C ALA A 847 59.29 -11.20 0.40
N PRO A 848 58.95 -11.25 -0.91
CA PRO A 848 58.45 -12.46 -1.58
C PRO A 848 59.50 -13.26 -2.36
N PRO A 849 59.12 -14.47 -2.81
CA PRO A 849 59.34 -14.91 -4.19
C PRO A 849 58.02 -15.36 -4.86
N GLY A 850 57.89 -15.54 -6.18
CA GLY A 850 58.91 -15.39 -7.23
C GLY A 850 58.90 -16.54 -8.25
N ALA A 851 58.04 -16.44 -9.27
CA ALA A 851 58.11 -17.03 -10.62
C ALA A 851 58.30 -18.56 -10.85
N MET A 852 57.46 -19.14 -11.72
CA MET A 852 57.78 -19.82 -13.01
C MET A 852 56.52 -20.57 -13.52
N ALA A 853 56.19 -20.80 -14.79
CA ALA A 853 56.57 -20.36 -16.16
C ALA A 853 56.45 -21.59 -17.11
N VAL A 854 56.31 -21.36 -18.44
CA VAL A 854 56.33 -22.27 -19.64
C VAL A 854 55.04 -22.06 -20.48
N SER A 855 55.02 -21.22 -21.54
CA SER A 855 55.61 -21.29 -22.91
C SER A 855 54.68 -21.96 -23.96
N GLY A 856 54.61 -21.53 -25.22
CA GLY A 856 55.32 -20.41 -25.86
C GLY A 856 55.08 -20.25 -27.38
N SER A 857 55.90 -19.41 -28.02
CA SER A 857 56.22 -19.32 -29.46
C SER A 857 55.11 -18.82 -30.43
N SER A 858 55.18 -17.62 -31.03
CA SER A 858 56.20 -16.97 -31.90
C SER A 858 56.04 -17.28 -33.40
N MET A 859 55.91 -16.21 -34.23
CA MET A 859 56.38 -16.04 -35.62
C MET A 859 56.37 -14.51 -35.96
N HIS A 860 57.03 -14.08 -37.05
CA HIS A 860 57.74 -12.78 -37.13
C HIS A 860 57.51 -11.98 -38.46
N SER A 861 58.15 -10.80 -38.57
CA SER A 861 58.30 -9.85 -39.73
C SER A 861 57.23 -8.74 -39.87
N THR A 862 57.48 -7.41 -39.86
CA THR A 862 58.44 -6.46 -40.53
C THR A 862 58.10 -6.21 -42.02
N VAL A 863 58.07 -5.02 -42.65
CA VAL A 863 58.86 -3.74 -42.52
C VAL A 863 58.07 -2.50 -43.06
N SER A 864 58.54 -1.26 -42.76
CA SER A 864 58.56 0.00 -43.59
C SER A 864 57.35 0.96 -43.79
N ASN A 865 57.59 2.26 -43.45
CA ASN A 865 57.54 3.52 -44.25
C ASN A 865 56.42 3.79 -45.29
N SER A 866 56.02 5.04 -45.65
CA SER A 866 56.17 6.42 -45.12
C SER A 866 55.46 7.44 -46.06
N ALA A 867 54.95 8.56 -45.50
CA ALA A 867 54.82 9.91 -46.12
C ALA A 867 53.85 10.23 -47.32
N ALA A 868 53.12 11.34 -47.13
CA ALA A 868 52.90 12.51 -48.03
C ALA A 868 51.97 12.51 -49.29
N ASP A 869 51.23 13.63 -49.35
CA ASP A 869 50.85 14.53 -50.47
C ASP A 869 49.72 14.32 -51.53
N GLU A 870 48.99 15.44 -51.68
CA GLU A 870 48.40 16.12 -52.86
C GLU A 870 47.19 15.60 -53.72
N LEU A 871 46.56 16.62 -54.33
CA LEU A 871 45.37 16.72 -55.22
C LEU A 871 45.76 16.87 -56.72
N PRO A 872 44.86 17.14 -57.70
CA PRO A 872 43.44 16.80 -57.89
C PRO A 872 43.27 15.85 -59.13
N PRO A 873 42.91 16.22 -60.41
CA PRO A 873 42.22 17.36 -61.07
C PRO A 873 40.78 17.03 -61.57
N GLY A 874 40.14 17.92 -62.37
CA GLY A 874 38.83 17.73 -63.04
C GLY A 874 38.89 17.88 -64.58
N PRO A 875 37.73 17.93 -65.31
CA PRO A 875 37.42 19.15 -66.10
C PRO A 875 35.92 19.49 -66.38
N ASN A 876 35.59 20.81 -66.41
CA ASN A 876 34.91 21.65 -67.44
C ASN A 876 33.89 21.04 -68.47
N PHE A 877 32.91 21.76 -69.08
CA PHE A 877 32.46 23.19 -69.10
C PHE A 877 30.97 23.30 -69.61
N ASP A 878 30.40 24.52 -69.54
CA ASP A 878 29.32 25.16 -70.37
C ASP A 878 27.81 25.09 -70.02
N GLY A 879 27.15 26.26 -70.16
CA GLY A 879 25.69 26.53 -70.06
C GLY A 879 25.09 26.90 -71.44
N PRO A 880 24.16 27.89 -71.61
CA PRO A 880 23.58 28.84 -70.63
C PRO A 880 22.04 29.12 -70.81
N SER A 881 21.57 30.25 -70.22
CA SER A 881 20.42 31.13 -70.60
C SER A 881 19.08 31.06 -69.84
N GLY A 882 18.73 32.19 -69.19
CA GLY A 882 17.34 32.69 -69.02
C GLY A 882 16.97 33.66 -70.17
N PRO A 883 15.91 34.51 -70.10
CA PRO A 883 15.54 35.33 -68.92
C PRO A 883 14.02 35.60 -68.71
N GLY A 884 13.66 36.43 -67.70
CA GLY A 884 12.50 37.34 -67.81
C GLY A 884 11.50 37.40 -66.64
N GLY A 885 11.64 38.39 -65.74
CA GLY A 885 10.50 39.08 -65.11
C GLY A 885 10.02 40.25 -65.99
N PRO A 886 8.94 41.02 -65.65
CA PRO A 886 8.89 41.75 -64.36
C PRO A 886 7.50 42.05 -63.73
N SER A 887 7.53 42.42 -62.43
CA SER A 887 6.82 43.52 -61.72
C SER A 887 5.33 43.86 -61.94
N GLY A 888 4.58 44.15 -60.85
CA GLY A 888 3.52 45.19 -60.91
C GLY A 888 2.33 45.21 -59.93
N ALA A 889 2.54 45.66 -58.67
CA ALA A 889 1.66 46.55 -57.89
C ALA A 889 0.17 46.23 -57.51
N ALA A 890 -0.06 46.23 -56.18
CA ALA A 890 -1.02 47.07 -55.41
C ALA A 890 -2.54 46.75 -55.25
N LEU A 891 -2.89 46.47 -53.97
CA LEU A 891 -4.00 47.04 -53.16
C LEU A 891 -5.48 46.94 -53.63
N LYS A 892 -6.30 46.19 -52.85
CA LYS A 892 -7.34 46.74 -51.92
C LYS A 892 -8.13 45.64 -51.18
N SER A 893 -8.51 45.94 -49.93
CA SER A 893 -9.56 45.25 -49.16
C SER A 893 -10.95 45.90 -49.41
N PRO A 894 -12.05 45.21 -49.05
CA PRO A 894 -12.83 45.68 -47.89
C PRO A 894 -13.40 44.56 -47.00
N SER A 895 -13.95 44.97 -45.85
CA SER A 895 -14.53 44.15 -44.78
C SER A 895 -16.01 43.79 -44.98
N THR A 896 -16.52 42.76 -44.26
CA THR A 896 -17.46 42.87 -43.11
C THR A 896 -18.08 41.48 -42.74
N GLN A 897 -18.32 41.26 -41.44
CA GLN A 897 -18.95 40.09 -40.78
C GLN A 897 -20.50 40.03 -40.98
N PRO A 898 -21.26 39.13 -40.31
CA PRO A 898 -21.10 37.69 -40.04
C PRO A 898 -22.35 36.85 -40.43
N GLN A 899 -22.23 35.53 -40.62
CA GLN A 899 -23.39 34.61 -40.56
C GLN A 899 -23.00 33.13 -40.32
N GLN A 900 -23.53 32.54 -39.25
CA GLN A 900 -23.81 31.09 -39.14
C GLN A 900 -25.15 30.81 -39.87
N PRO A 901 -25.41 29.61 -40.45
CA PRO A 901 -25.90 28.50 -39.61
C PRO A 901 -25.67 27.05 -40.08
N LEU A 902 -26.02 26.12 -39.16
CA LEU A 902 -26.41 24.71 -39.31
C LEU A 902 -25.34 23.60 -39.48
N LEU A 903 -25.49 22.59 -38.61
CA LEU A 903 -24.86 21.27 -38.63
C LEU A 903 -25.79 20.23 -39.28
N SER A 904 -25.22 19.24 -39.97
CA SER A 904 -25.74 17.86 -40.05
C SER A 904 -24.57 16.92 -40.44
N PRO A 905 -24.57 15.64 -40.02
CA PRO A 905 -23.35 14.81 -40.02
C PRO A 905 -23.17 13.96 -41.28
N GLN A 906 -21.94 13.53 -41.54
CA GLN A 906 -21.65 12.30 -42.29
C GLN A 906 -20.61 11.46 -41.56
N ASP A 907 -20.82 10.15 -41.62
CA ASP A 907 -20.21 9.16 -40.74
C ASP A 907 -18.72 8.90 -41.02
N GLY A 908 -18.02 8.47 -39.98
CA GLY A 908 -16.59 8.18 -40.06
C GLY A 908 -16.31 6.89 -40.83
N ASN A 909 -15.39 6.98 -41.80
CA ASN A 909 -14.61 5.84 -42.27
C ASN A 909 -13.13 6.22 -42.08
N ALA A 910 -12.50 5.69 -41.04
CA ALA A 910 -11.09 5.95 -40.74
C ALA A 910 -10.20 5.06 -41.62
N GLU A 911 -10.07 5.44 -42.90
CA GLU A 911 -9.04 4.89 -43.76
C GLU A 911 -7.67 5.38 -43.27
N ALA A 912 -6.71 4.46 -43.19
CA ALA A 912 -5.34 4.78 -42.84
C ALA A 912 -4.71 5.63 -43.95
N SER A 913 -4.47 6.90 -43.68
CA SER A 913 -3.69 7.77 -44.57
C SER A 913 -2.20 7.49 -44.41
N ASP A 914 -1.54 7.17 -45.52
CA ASP A 914 -0.08 7.01 -45.62
C ASP A 914 0.69 8.23 -45.08
N ASP A 915 1.97 7.99 -44.74
CA ASP A 915 2.90 8.99 -44.22
C ASP A 915 3.15 10.15 -45.21
N GLU A 916 2.38 11.24 -45.11
CA GLU A 916 2.87 12.57 -45.47
C GLU A 916 3.84 13.07 -44.38
N GLU A 917 4.87 13.81 -44.80
CA GLU A 917 6.05 14.22 -44.01
C GLU A 917 5.73 15.30 -42.95
N GLY A 918 4.80 15.00 -42.05
CA GLY A 918 4.22 15.91 -41.05
C GLY A 918 4.97 15.95 -39.72
N THR A 919 4.97 17.13 -39.09
CA THR A 919 5.52 17.34 -37.74
C THR A 919 4.92 16.39 -36.71
N LEU A 920 5.79 15.62 -36.05
CA LEU A 920 5.40 14.71 -34.96
C LEU A 920 4.80 15.51 -33.78
N ASP A 921 3.51 15.29 -33.53
CA ASP A 921 2.79 15.95 -32.43
C ASP A 921 2.89 15.13 -31.14
N PHE A 922 3.75 15.58 -30.22
CA PHE A 922 3.98 14.92 -28.93
C PHE A 922 2.70 14.80 -28.08
N THR A 923 1.73 15.70 -28.22
CA THR A 923 0.47 15.67 -27.43
C THR A 923 -0.43 14.47 -27.78
N LYS A 924 -0.20 13.83 -28.94
CA LYS A 924 -0.92 12.62 -29.36
C LYS A 924 -0.33 11.34 -28.78
N ILE A 925 0.91 11.35 -28.28
CA ILE A 925 1.59 10.14 -27.79
C ILE A 925 0.85 9.52 -26.58
N PRO A 926 0.41 10.28 -25.56
CA PRO A 926 -0.41 9.71 -24.48
C PRO A 926 -1.73 9.13 -24.97
N LYS A 927 -2.37 9.73 -25.99
CA LYS A 927 -3.61 9.19 -26.59
C LYS A 927 -3.36 7.88 -27.34
N GLN A 928 -2.26 7.78 -28.07
CA GLN A 928 -1.83 6.54 -28.74
C GLN A 928 -1.52 5.42 -27.73
N LEU A 929 -0.91 5.76 -26.60
CA LEU A 929 -0.69 4.81 -25.50
C LEU A 929 -2.01 4.39 -24.85
N ASP A 930 -2.90 5.33 -24.52
CA ASP A 930 -4.20 5.03 -23.88
C ASP A 930 -5.06 4.11 -24.76
N ALA A 931 -5.09 4.36 -26.07
CA ALA A 931 -5.77 3.48 -27.04
C ALA A 931 -5.11 2.09 -27.15
N LYS A 932 -3.77 2.00 -27.16
CA LYS A 932 -3.07 0.70 -27.08
C LYS A 932 -3.38 -0.04 -25.78
N PHE A 933 -3.52 0.67 -24.66
CA PHE A 933 -3.88 0.07 -23.37
C PHE A 933 -5.33 -0.41 -23.38
N GLU A 934 -6.29 0.35 -23.93
CA GLU A 934 -7.68 -0.09 -24.09
C GLU A 934 -7.80 -1.43 -24.85
N VAL A 935 -7.03 -1.59 -25.93
CA VAL A 935 -7.07 -2.81 -26.76
C VAL A 935 -6.30 -3.98 -26.13
N HIS A 936 -5.12 -3.73 -25.56
CA HIS A 936 -4.21 -4.80 -25.15
C HIS A 936 -4.12 -5.05 -23.63
N ASP A 937 -4.37 -4.06 -22.77
CA ASP A 937 -4.36 -4.22 -21.31
C ASP A 937 -5.70 -4.71 -20.76
N LYS A 938 -5.92 -6.02 -20.86
CA LYS A 938 -7.13 -6.69 -20.37
C LYS A 938 -7.32 -6.60 -18.85
N ASP A 939 -6.24 -6.36 -18.11
CA ASP A 939 -6.13 -6.54 -16.67
C ASP A 939 -6.12 -5.20 -15.89
N ASN A 940 -6.28 -4.06 -16.57
CA ASN A 940 -6.30 -2.72 -16.00
C ASN A 940 -5.06 -2.39 -15.13
N SER A 941 -3.87 -2.84 -15.54
CA SER A 941 -2.63 -2.57 -14.81
C SER A 941 -1.94 -1.28 -15.26
N LEU A 942 -2.25 -0.71 -16.43
CA LEU A 942 -1.53 0.42 -17.01
C LEU A 942 -2.27 1.75 -16.85
N ARG A 943 -1.64 2.67 -16.12
CA ARG A 943 -2.12 4.04 -15.87
C ARG A 943 -1.19 5.04 -16.53
N ALA A 944 -1.74 5.93 -17.34
CA ALA A 944 -1.02 7.13 -17.76
C ALA A 944 -0.77 8.02 -16.53
N THR A 945 0.44 8.57 -16.41
CA THR A 945 0.89 9.28 -15.22
C THR A 945 1.30 10.71 -15.57
N ILE A 946 0.62 11.70 -15.00
CA ILE A 946 0.97 13.11 -15.14
C ILE A 946 2.14 13.42 -14.21
N ILE A 947 3.21 13.99 -14.74
CA ILE A 947 4.33 14.54 -13.96
C ILE A 947 4.09 16.05 -13.77
N LYS A 948 4.18 16.53 -12.52
CA LYS A 948 4.19 17.96 -12.19
C LYS A 948 5.44 18.30 -11.39
N ALA A 949 6.01 19.48 -11.61
CA ALA A 949 6.99 20.03 -10.68
C ALA A 949 6.29 20.49 -9.40
N SER A 950 6.90 20.21 -8.24
CA SER A 950 6.48 20.76 -6.94
C SER A 950 6.74 22.26 -6.87
N ASP A 951 5.97 22.98 -6.05
CA ASP A 951 6.20 24.40 -5.75
C ASP A 951 7.22 24.64 -4.61
N ALA A 952 7.83 23.57 -4.09
CA ALA A 952 8.89 23.62 -3.08
C ALA A 952 10.17 22.99 -3.65
N TRP A 953 11.12 23.83 -4.05
CA TRP A 953 12.40 23.40 -4.63
C TRP A 953 13.51 23.43 -3.57
N GLN A 954 14.64 22.79 -3.88
CA GLN A 954 15.86 22.94 -3.08
C GLN A 954 16.97 23.44 -3.99
N ARG A 955 17.67 24.52 -3.58
CA ARG A 955 18.77 25.11 -4.32
C ARG A 955 20.03 25.19 -3.47
N LYS A 956 21.15 24.88 -4.09
CA LYS A 956 22.49 25.25 -3.66
C LYS A 956 22.99 26.35 -4.57
N ARG A 957 23.42 27.49 -4.00
CA ARG A 957 23.97 28.61 -4.79
C ARG A 957 25.44 28.86 -4.44
N GLN A 958 26.26 29.18 -5.44
CA GLN A 958 27.58 29.78 -5.23
C GLN A 958 27.59 31.18 -5.88
N GLU A 959 27.31 32.22 -5.08
CA GLU A 959 27.24 33.60 -5.55
C GLU A 959 28.51 34.05 -6.29
N ASN A 960 29.68 33.70 -5.75
CA ASN A 960 30.97 34.05 -6.30
C ASN A 960 32.01 32.96 -6.03
N LEU A 961 33.03 32.87 -6.89
CA LEU A 961 34.08 31.84 -6.84
C LEU A 961 34.90 31.83 -5.53
N LEU A 962 34.94 32.98 -4.84
CA LEU A 962 35.64 33.17 -3.56
C LEU A 962 34.77 32.78 -2.34
N VAL A 963 33.45 32.69 -2.52
CA VAL A 963 32.49 32.27 -1.50
C VAL A 963 32.39 30.76 -1.53
N LYS A 964 32.37 30.10 -0.36
CA LYS A 964 32.10 28.65 -0.30
C LYS A 964 30.70 28.38 -0.82
N VAL A 965 30.52 27.31 -1.60
CA VAL A 965 29.19 26.86 -2.06
C VAL A 965 28.27 26.74 -0.84
N GLY A 966 27.10 27.38 -0.88
CA GLY A 966 26.16 27.42 0.23
C GLY A 966 25.63 26.04 0.62
N GLU A 967 24.93 25.97 1.75
CA GLU A 967 24.12 24.80 2.09
C GLU A 967 22.87 24.73 1.19
N LEU A 968 22.19 23.58 1.20
CA LEU A 968 20.99 23.36 0.40
C LEU A 968 19.81 24.12 1.05
N GLN A 969 19.31 25.15 0.38
CA GLN A 969 18.22 26.01 0.87
C GLN A 969 16.90 25.63 0.18
N SER A 970 15.80 25.67 0.92
CA SER A 970 14.45 25.49 0.33
C SER A 970 14.03 26.79 -0.35
N MET A 971 13.52 26.69 -1.58
CA MET A 971 12.90 27.82 -2.29
C MET A 971 11.38 27.73 -2.25
N TYR A 972 10.73 28.87 -2.04
CA TYR A 972 9.28 29.02 -1.96
C TYR A 972 8.67 29.58 -3.27
N PRO A 973 7.34 29.52 -3.47
CA PRO A 973 6.71 29.88 -4.75
C PRO A 973 7.04 31.29 -5.25
N ASP A 974 7.12 32.28 -4.35
CA ASP A 974 7.45 33.67 -4.70
C ASP A 974 8.91 33.81 -5.21
N GLU A 975 9.83 33.03 -4.67
CA GLU A 975 11.24 33.00 -5.10
C GLU A 975 11.39 32.27 -6.44
N ILE A 976 10.67 31.16 -6.62
CA ILE A 976 10.61 30.42 -7.89
C ILE A 976 10.05 31.33 -9.00
N LYS A 977 9.01 32.11 -8.69
CA LYS A 977 8.46 33.12 -9.60
C LYS A 977 9.49 34.22 -9.91
N SER A 978 10.17 34.77 -8.90
CA SER A 978 11.20 35.79 -9.10
C SER A 978 12.36 35.29 -9.98
N GLU A 979 12.81 34.04 -9.83
CA GLU A 979 13.84 33.46 -10.70
C GLU A 979 13.31 33.14 -12.10
N LYS A 980 12.03 32.78 -12.25
CA LYS A 980 11.36 32.64 -13.56
C LYS A 980 11.35 33.98 -14.31
N ASP A 981 10.93 35.06 -13.65
CA ASP A 981 10.82 36.38 -14.25
C ASP A 981 12.22 36.87 -14.72
N LYS A 982 13.27 36.74 -13.88
CA LYS A 982 14.67 37.02 -14.27
C LYS A 982 15.15 36.17 -15.45
N ALA A 983 14.77 34.90 -15.49
CA ALA A 983 15.12 34.01 -16.59
C ALA A 983 14.44 34.44 -17.89
N PHE A 984 13.18 34.91 -17.84
CA PHE A 984 12.44 35.37 -19.00
C PHE A 984 12.96 36.73 -19.52
N ASP A 985 13.27 37.67 -18.63
CA ASP A 985 13.92 38.95 -18.99
C ASP A 985 15.26 38.69 -19.71
N LEU A 986 16.06 37.75 -19.21
CA LEU A 986 17.30 37.34 -19.88
C LEU A 986 17.04 36.71 -21.25
N LEU A 987 16.01 35.87 -21.41
CA LEU A 987 15.68 35.29 -22.71
C LEU A 987 15.18 36.35 -23.71
N ASP A 988 14.39 37.33 -23.29
CA ASP A 988 13.96 38.43 -24.17
C ASP A 988 15.18 39.24 -24.65
N ALA A 989 16.10 39.60 -23.74
CA ALA A 989 17.35 40.27 -24.07
C ALA A 989 18.27 39.44 -25.00
N LEU A 990 18.43 38.14 -24.73
CA LEU A 990 19.25 37.22 -25.53
C LEU A 990 18.68 36.97 -26.93
N THR A 991 17.36 37.04 -27.08
CA THR A 991 16.67 36.75 -28.35
C THR A 991 16.31 38.02 -29.13
N ARG A 992 16.68 39.22 -28.64
CA ARG A 992 16.21 40.51 -29.17
C ARG A 992 14.68 40.48 -29.34
N SER A 993 14.00 40.21 -28.23
CA SER A 993 12.54 40.00 -28.13
C SER A 993 12.00 38.98 -29.15
N GLY A 994 12.62 37.80 -29.19
CA GLY A 994 12.19 36.66 -30.01
C GLY A 994 12.65 36.65 -31.47
N SER A 995 13.35 37.69 -31.94
CA SER A 995 13.81 37.78 -33.34
C SER A 995 15.06 36.93 -33.67
N LEU A 996 15.87 36.59 -32.66
CA LEU A 996 17.03 35.70 -32.77
C LEU A 996 16.69 34.32 -32.17
N PRO A 997 16.76 33.22 -32.95
CA PRO A 997 16.43 31.88 -32.46
C PRO A 997 17.57 31.26 -31.62
N LEU A 998 17.20 30.37 -30.70
CA LEU A 998 18.14 29.74 -29.76
C LEU A 998 18.71 28.43 -30.32
N SER A 999 19.82 28.54 -31.03
CA SER A 999 20.50 27.44 -31.75
C SER A 999 21.10 26.35 -30.85
N TYR A 1000 21.42 26.67 -29.59
CA TYR A 1000 22.02 25.73 -28.62
C TYR A 1000 21.05 25.50 -27.46
N SER A 1001 19.98 24.80 -27.78
CA SER A 1001 18.94 24.34 -26.88
C SER A 1001 18.79 22.81 -26.95
N GLU A 1002 18.31 22.19 -25.88
CA GLU A 1002 17.98 20.77 -25.83
C GLU A 1002 16.57 20.65 -25.22
N LEU A 1003 15.63 19.97 -25.89
CA LEU A 1003 14.28 19.76 -25.40
C LEU A 1003 14.06 18.28 -25.05
N HIS A 1004 13.80 18.00 -23.77
CA HIS A 1004 13.40 16.69 -23.29
C HIS A 1004 11.89 16.65 -23.09
N VAL A 1005 11.23 15.75 -23.82
CA VAL A 1005 9.80 15.47 -23.73
C VAL A 1005 9.63 14.13 -23.01
N ILE A 1006 8.93 14.09 -21.89
CA ILE A 1006 8.79 12.91 -21.03
C ILE A 1006 7.32 12.51 -20.93
N VAL A 1007 7.04 11.25 -21.26
CA VAL A 1007 5.72 10.60 -21.07
C VAL A 1007 5.89 9.47 -20.06
N ALA A 1008 5.06 9.45 -19.01
CA ALA A 1008 5.14 8.47 -17.93
C ALA A 1008 3.93 7.55 -17.86
N VAL A 1009 4.18 6.29 -17.52
CA VAL A 1009 3.17 5.24 -17.33
C VAL A 1009 3.51 4.43 -16.09
N THR A 1010 2.53 4.19 -15.22
CA THR A 1010 2.69 3.29 -14.06
C THR A 1010 2.02 1.94 -14.34
N HIS A 1011 2.79 0.86 -14.20
CA HIS A 1011 2.29 -0.51 -14.14
C HIS A 1011 1.96 -0.85 -12.68
N CYS A 1012 0.68 -1.04 -12.40
CA CYS A 1012 0.13 -1.28 -11.07
C CYS A 1012 -0.13 -2.78 -10.84
N PHE A 1013 0.29 -3.28 -9.67
CA PHE A 1013 -0.05 -4.60 -9.16
C PHE A 1013 -0.90 -4.46 -7.90
N GLU A 1014 -1.94 -5.28 -7.77
CA GLU A 1014 -2.87 -5.26 -6.63
C GLU A 1014 -2.25 -5.76 -5.32
N ASN A 1015 -1.14 -6.50 -5.41
CA ASN A 1015 -0.42 -7.12 -4.31
C ASN A 1015 1.08 -6.75 -4.32
N ASP A 1016 1.82 -7.18 -3.31
CA ASP A 1016 3.28 -7.12 -3.32
C ASP A 1016 3.89 -8.11 -4.34
N VAL A 1017 5.21 -8.09 -4.54
CA VAL A 1017 5.86 -8.96 -5.56
C VAL A 1017 5.61 -10.45 -5.30
N MET A 1018 5.57 -10.87 -4.03
CA MET A 1018 5.32 -12.27 -3.66
C MET A 1018 3.84 -12.59 -3.79
N GLY A 1019 2.95 -11.68 -3.41
CA GLY A 1019 1.50 -11.81 -3.62
C GLY A 1019 1.13 -11.90 -5.11
N ALA A 1020 1.75 -11.11 -5.98
CA ALA A 1020 1.54 -11.19 -7.43
C ALA A 1020 1.95 -12.56 -8.01
N VAL A 1021 3.06 -13.15 -7.52
CA VAL A 1021 3.52 -14.47 -7.99
C VAL A 1021 2.74 -15.62 -7.36
N ILE A 1022 2.38 -15.53 -6.07
CA ILE A 1022 1.75 -16.62 -5.32
C ILE A 1022 0.23 -16.47 -5.28
N GLU A 1023 -0.31 -15.37 -4.77
CA GLU A 1023 -1.76 -15.21 -4.60
C GLU A 1023 -2.48 -14.99 -5.93
N ASP A 1024 -1.91 -14.17 -6.81
CA ASP A 1024 -2.48 -13.92 -8.14
C ASP A 1024 -2.13 -15.01 -9.16
N ASN A 1025 -1.11 -15.83 -8.88
CA ASN A 1025 -0.52 -16.81 -9.79
C ASN A 1025 -0.06 -16.18 -11.14
N ILE A 1026 0.49 -14.96 -11.08
CA ILE A 1026 0.90 -14.17 -12.25
C ILE A 1026 2.43 -14.03 -12.27
N ASN A 1027 3.03 -14.18 -13.45
CA ASN A 1027 4.43 -13.81 -13.64
C ASN A 1027 4.54 -12.29 -13.90
N PRO A 1028 5.00 -11.46 -12.94
CA PRO A 1028 5.09 -10.01 -13.12
C PRO A 1028 6.10 -9.63 -14.21
N ILE A 1029 7.13 -10.44 -14.45
CA ILE A 1029 8.11 -10.19 -15.52
C ILE A 1029 7.40 -10.22 -16.88
N ALA A 1030 6.62 -11.27 -17.17
CA ALA A 1030 5.92 -11.41 -18.45
C ALA A 1030 4.87 -10.31 -18.68
N LYS A 1031 4.15 -9.89 -17.64
CA LYS A 1031 3.25 -8.71 -17.71
C LYS A 1031 4.01 -7.43 -18.05
N VAL A 1032 5.15 -7.21 -17.41
CA VAL A 1032 5.97 -6.02 -17.60
C VAL A 1032 6.70 -6.01 -18.94
N GLU A 1033 7.09 -7.17 -19.48
CA GLU A 1033 7.60 -7.30 -20.86
C GLU A 1033 6.59 -6.71 -21.86
N LYS A 1034 5.34 -7.17 -21.78
CA LYS A 1034 4.24 -6.69 -22.64
C LYS A 1034 4.03 -5.18 -22.53
N SER A 1035 3.95 -4.62 -21.31
CA SER A 1035 3.77 -3.18 -21.13
C SER A 1035 4.97 -2.37 -21.59
N SER A 1036 6.19 -2.87 -21.35
CA SER A 1036 7.42 -2.23 -21.81
C SER A 1036 7.44 -2.10 -23.33
N LEU A 1037 7.00 -3.13 -24.06
CA LEU A 1037 6.97 -3.14 -25.53
C LEU A 1037 5.92 -2.18 -26.11
N MET A 1038 4.76 -2.02 -25.46
CA MET A 1038 3.76 -1.02 -25.86
C MET A 1038 4.28 0.41 -25.72
N ILE A 1039 5.02 0.70 -24.66
CA ILE A 1039 5.66 2.02 -24.44
C ILE A 1039 6.83 2.20 -25.41
N ALA A 1040 7.73 1.23 -25.49
CA ALA A 1040 8.94 1.29 -26.32
C ALA A 1040 8.61 1.41 -27.81
N SER A 1041 7.65 0.65 -28.34
CA SER A 1041 7.22 0.75 -29.75
C SER A 1041 6.69 2.14 -30.09
N THR A 1042 5.89 2.73 -29.19
CA THR A 1042 5.30 4.06 -29.40
C THR A 1042 6.35 5.16 -29.30
N VAL A 1043 7.29 5.07 -28.35
CA VAL A 1043 8.37 6.05 -28.14
C VAL A 1043 9.44 5.98 -29.24
N HIS A 1044 9.83 4.78 -29.65
CA HIS A 1044 10.72 4.60 -30.79
C HIS A 1044 10.01 4.81 -32.13
N GLY A 1045 8.67 4.92 -32.14
CA GLY A 1045 7.85 5.07 -33.34
C GLY A 1045 8.08 3.96 -34.36
N VAL A 1046 8.16 2.71 -33.89
CA VAL A 1046 8.23 1.52 -34.75
C VAL A 1046 6.85 0.84 -34.80
N PRO A 1047 6.38 0.42 -35.98
CA PRO A 1047 5.08 -0.24 -36.10
C PRO A 1047 5.09 -1.65 -35.48
N SER A 1048 6.20 -2.37 -35.64
CA SER A 1048 6.39 -3.74 -35.16
C SER A 1048 7.20 -3.72 -33.85
N PRO A 1049 6.70 -4.23 -32.71
CA PRO A 1049 7.48 -4.40 -31.48
C PRO A 1049 8.64 -5.40 -31.62
N GLY A 1050 8.56 -6.35 -32.56
CA GLY A 1050 9.60 -7.36 -32.77
C GLY A 1050 10.99 -6.78 -33.08
N VAL A 1051 11.06 -5.67 -33.83
CA VAL A 1051 12.30 -4.96 -34.20
C VAL A 1051 13.09 -4.44 -33.00
N LEU A 1052 12.45 -4.23 -31.85
CA LEU A 1052 13.11 -3.74 -30.63
C LEU A 1052 13.90 -4.83 -29.90
N LEU A 1053 13.57 -6.10 -30.14
CA LEU A 1053 14.07 -7.25 -29.39
C LEU A 1053 15.44 -7.70 -29.88
N ARG A 1054 16.28 -8.16 -28.94
CA ARG A 1054 17.66 -8.57 -29.24
C ARG A 1054 17.77 -9.87 -30.05
N ASN A 1055 16.87 -10.82 -29.79
CA ASN A 1055 16.94 -12.20 -30.27
C ASN A 1055 15.60 -12.63 -30.86
N THR A 1056 15.63 -13.34 -31.98
CA THR A 1056 14.43 -13.92 -32.63
C THR A 1056 13.68 -14.93 -31.74
N GLU A 1057 14.37 -15.60 -30.82
CA GLU A 1057 13.74 -16.45 -29.80
C GLU A 1057 12.80 -15.67 -28.87
N HIS A 1058 13.16 -14.43 -28.51
CA HIS A 1058 12.30 -13.56 -27.70
C HIS A 1058 11.08 -13.10 -28.49
N VAL A 1059 11.23 -12.80 -29.79
CA VAL A 1059 10.11 -12.51 -30.70
C VAL A 1059 9.13 -13.68 -30.69
N GLY A 1060 9.59 -14.90 -31.02
CA GLY A 1060 8.73 -16.08 -31.10
C GLY A 1060 8.00 -16.40 -29.78
N ARG A 1061 8.69 -16.30 -28.64
CA ARG A 1061 8.06 -16.48 -27.31
C ARG A 1061 7.00 -15.42 -27.02
N LEU A 1062 7.28 -14.15 -27.30
CA LEU A 1062 6.37 -13.04 -26.98
C LEU A 1062 5.20 -12.96 -27.95
N GLN A 1063 5.39 -13.33 -29.22
CA GLN A 1063 4.33 -13.50 -30.21
C GLN A 1063 3.39 -14.65 -29.82
N GLN A 1064 3.91 -15.77 -29.28
CA GLN A 1064 3.07 -16.85 -28.74
C GLN A 1064 2.30 -16.43 -27.47
N ALA A 1065 2.93 -15.66 -26.57
CA ALA A 1065 2.31 -15.21 -25.33
C ALA A 1065 1.29 -14.07 -25.53
N PHE A 1066 1.55 -13.17 -26.48
CA PHE A 1066 0.81 -11.94 -26.70
C PHE A 1066 0.54 -11.68 -28.20
N PRO A 1067 -0.11 -12.61 -28.94
CA PRO A 1067 -0.24 -12.53 -30.39
C PRO A 1067 -0.82 -11.19 -30.87
N ALA A 1068 -1.86 -10.70 -30.18
CA ALA A 1068 -2.51 -9.42 -30.47
C ALA A 1068 -1.59 -8.19 -30.46
N LEU A 1069 -0.39 -8.26 -29.86
CA LEU A 1069 0.60 -7.17 -29.87
C LEU A 1069 1.49 -7.18 -31.13
N PHE A 1070 1.48 -8.28 -31.89
CA PHE A 1070 2.28 -8.54 -33.10
C PHE A 1070 1.39 -8.81 -34.34
N ASP A 1071 0.08 -8.60 -34.23
CA ASP A 1071 -0.86 -8.75 -35.35
C ASP A 1071 -0.51 -7.75 -36.46
N GLY A 1072 -0.10 -8.28 -37.63
CA GLY A 1072 0.48 -7.51 -38.74
C GLY A 1072 1.88 -7.95 -39.16
N GLU A 1073 2.56 -8.80 -38.37
CA GLU A 1073 3.92 -9.33 -38.67
C GLU A 1073 3.92 -10.69 -39.41
N SER A 1074 2.87 -11.04 -40.17
CA SER A 1074 2.69 -12.34 -40.85
C SER A 1074 3.19 -12.38 -42.30
#